data_AF-A0A842VUX6-F1
#
_entry.id   AF-A0A842VUX6-F1
#
_cell.length_a   1.000
_cell.length_b   1.000
_cell.length_c   1.000
_cell.angle_alpha   90.00
_cell.angle_beta   90.00
_cell.angle_gamma   90.00
#
_symmetry.space_group_name_H-M   'P 1'
#
loop_
_entity.id
_entity.type
_entity.pdbx_description
1 polymer ?
#
loop_
_entity_poly.entity_id
_entity_poly.type
_entity_poly.pdbx_seq_one_letter_code
_entity_poly.pdbx_strand_id
1 'polypeptide(L)'
;MRILFSEAHEEKFIARSDEEPFSELYNLLDQSGFKIIFTKKPLSKEILENIQIVVIGCPSVDLDAEIENNEIEIIKEYISKGGSLLLVSDGETMINPPAFIGKLANIANAEFEEYLNYPPTYLQIFAPHYITSNIRRIQIGKLASLKLVKNIRALALTRATRQIIVACANIEQSKIVTIGDSACFSNDLIELEDNKLFTLNVFNWLAKRNPIEIEDVNIPKEVKWGQKVPVAIQLSNNSNDDRIEIECTMESDADAIFDEPTKKRRTIPANESTKMQWYLKPQILGLQKLRLKLDIAAHEPYYFDQLPEMNCLAPGYFRLEMKDKDGNQKTCFKTGEHFSIHCTFQWMGEIEHNDIQLDLKIDYGLINRGYEKGIGIDKWTLQAISEGTHKIELILKETGQSLPALINVRSSDDDRITEIYTAYIYPLEAEISERLKQVDDRLSNQTIKIQPFKVIAPKKFIEEVYKGFAKSWLLNVIKAAEREQWYNVDLLELFLKFIAPTYLPNHGTFIPFDPILASHLSTLHPTEKRNLEYNLLCSNDSEKINLKQNIAAFLLHEKYGHGFFYNQTVLGKQIAILQKHGYPDGSYDEGALDSNKIAKIIHESSIIVNEGFAAWMELTFLNKLDSEIRQSVNSRESLLLHESTGMYELEKESEYFKKYPSRFNSRYREGYECLKEINDVLHERCVVRAFIIATDINYGIMENSEGKLGIQKSFQDIKSLVLDDNNDAWCSQKRLYKIATLVHDNEKEIK
;
A
#
# COMPACT_ATOMS: atom_id res chain seq x y z
N MET A 1 -53.62 23.34 -10.86
CA MET A 1 -52.95 22.07 -10.56
C MET A 1 -52.61 22.04 -9.09
N ARG A 2 -52.75 20.90 -8.41
CA ARG A 2 -52.56 20.75 -6.96
C ARG A 2 -51.23 20.08 -6.64
N ILE A 3 -50.49 20.68 -5.71
CA ILE A 3 -49.22 20.18 -5.17
C ILE A 3 -49.45 19.85 -3.70
N LEU A 4 -49.08 18.65 -3.28
CA LEU A 4 -49.12 18.23 -1.89
C LEU A 4 -47.70 18.19 -1.32
N PHE A 5 -47.45 18.95 -0.25
CA PHE A 5 -46.23 18.85 0.55
C PHE A 5 -46.52 17.96 1.77
N SER A 6 -45.77 16.87 1.88
CA SER A 6 -45.83 15.98 3.05
C SER A 6 -45.07 16.60 4.21
N GLU A 7 -45.67 16.51 5.40
CA GLU A 7 -45.09 16.82 6.72
C GLU A 7 -45.27 15.62 7.69
N ALA A 8 -45.58 14.42 7.16
CA ALA A 8 -45.86 13.22 7.95
C ALA A 8 -44.63 12.62 8.63
N HIS A 9 -43.44 12.88 8.09
CA HIS A 9 -42.13 12.39 8.54
C HIS A 9 -41.25 13.54 9.04
N GLU A 10 -41.87 14.60 9.56
CA GLU A 10 -41.19 15.81 10.02
C GLU A 10 -40.27 16.41 8.93
N GLU A 11 -40.79 16.49 7.70
CA GLU A 11 -40.13 17.11 6.56
C GLU A 11 -39.77 18.59 6.83
N LYS A 12 -38.62 19.03 6.32
CA LYS A 12 -38.14 20.42 6.50
C LYS A 12 -38.94 21.45 5.68
N PHE A 13 -39.66 21.01 4.66
CA PHE A 13 -40.43 21.89 3.77
C PHE A 13 -41.72 22.36 4.42
N ILE A 14 -41.59 23.32 5.35
CA ILE A 14 -42.71 23.97 6.03
C ILE A 14 -42.80 25.42 5.53
N ALA A 15 -44.00 25.90 5.18
CA ALA A 15 -44.29 27.34 5.08
C ALA A 15 -45.74 27.68 5.43
N ARG A 16 -46.04 27.60 6.70
CA ARG A 16 -47.30 28.06 7.30
C ARG A 16 -47.22 29.53 7.69
N SER A 17 -46.02 30.13 7.69
CA SER A 17 -45.81 31.56 7.96
C SER A 17 -44.72 32.15 7.08
N ASP A 18 -44.72 33.48 6.91
CA ASP A 18 -43.72 34.19 6.09
C ASP A 18 -42.29 34.05 6.63
N GLU A 19 -42.14 33.79 7.94
CA GLU A 19 -40.86 33.60 8.63
C GLU A 19 -40.27 32.20 8.42
N GLU A 20 -41.03 31.26 7.87
CA GLU A 20 -40.55 29.90 7.63
C GLU A 20 -39.62 29.82 6.42
N PRO A 21 -38.61 28.94 6.44
CA PRO A 21 -37.45 28.99 5.55
C PRO A 21 -37.75 28.77 4.06
N PHE A 22 -38.98 28.38 3.70
CA PHE A 22 -39.37 28.07 2.33
C PHE A 22 -40.56 28.92 1.83
N SER A 23 -41.03 29.95 2.57
CA SER A 23 -42.20 30.77 2.19
C SER A 23 -42.13 31.33 0.76
N GLU A 24 -40.94 31.72 0.27
CA GLU A 24 -40.75 32.24 -1.10
C GLU A 24 -40.96 31.18 -2.19
N LEU A 25 -40.64 29.90 -1.94
CA LEU A 25 -40.98 28.81 -2.85
C LEU A 25 -42.50 28.75 -3.07
N TYR A 26 -43.27 28.87 -2.01
CA TYR A 26 -44.72 28.76 -2.10
C TYR A 26 -45.33 29.97 -2.79
N ASN A 27 -44.83 31.18 -2.49
CA ASN A 27 -45.22 32.39 -3.21
C ASN A 27 -44.94 32.25 -4.71
N LEU A 28 -43.76 31.74 -5.08
CA LEU A 28 -43.38 31.50 -6.47
C LEU A 28 -44.34 30.52 -7.17
N LEU A 29 -44.71 29.43 -6.49
CA LEU A 29 -45.60 28.41 -7.04
C LEU A 29 -47.05 28.89 -7.14
N ASP A 30 -47.55 29.61 -6.14
CA ASP A 30 -48.90 30.19 -6.17
C ASP A 30 -49.05 31.24 -7.29
N GLN A 31 -48.06 32.13 -7.43
CA GLN A 31 -47.97 33.10 -8.53
C GLN A 31 -47.91 32.42 -9.91
N SER A 32 -47.39 31.18 -9.96
CA SER A 32 -47.32 30.35 -11.18
C SER A 32 -48.58 29.50 -11.42
N GLY A 33 -49.64 29.71 -10.61
CA GLY A 33 -50.95 29.07 -10.75
C GLY A 33 -51.04 27.66 -10.18
N PHE A 34 -50.15 27.29 -9.26
CA PHE A 34 -50.23 26.04 -8.51
C PHE A 34 -51.00 26.24 -7.20
N LYS A 35 -51.85 25.28 -6.84
CA LYS A 35 -52.57 25.24 -5.56
C LYS A 35 -51.84 24.32 -4.60
N ILE A 36 -51.31 24.87 -3.53
CA ILE A 36 -50.50 24.13 -2.54
C ILE A 36 -51.39 23.55 -1.43
N ILE A 37 -51.08 22.34 -0.98
CA ILE A 37 -51.75 21.61 0.10
C ILE A 37 -50.67 21.00 1.01
N PHE A 38 -50.89 21.00 2.32
CA PHE A 38 -50.00 20.38 3.32
C PHE A 38 -50.71 19.26 4.07
N THR A 39 -49.99 18.21 4.46
CA THR A 39 -50.52 17.14 5.33
C THR A 39 -49.50 16.65 6.34
N LYS A 40 -49.89 16.55 7.61
CA LYS A 40 -49.11 15.87 8.67
C LYS A 40 -49.49 14.40 8.85
N LYS A 41 -50.50 13.93 8.13
CA LYS A 41 -50.95 12.54 8.20
C LYS A 41 -50.15 11.71 7.19
N PRO A 42 -49.81 10.45 7.53
CA PRO A 42 -49.27 9.50 6.57
C PRO A 42 -50.10 9.47 5.29
N LEU A 43 -49.43 9.41 4.13
CA LEU A 43 -50.08 9.48 2.84
C LEU A 43 -51.02 8.28 2.64
N SER A 44 -52.22 8.60 2.19
CA SER A 44 -53.29 7.64 1.92
C SER A 44 -53.88 7.90 0.54
N LYS A 45 -54.61 6.93 -0.02
CA LYS A 45 -55.23 7.05 -1.34
C LYS A 45 -56.19 8.24 -1.41
N GLU A 46 -56.90 8.49 -0.31
CA GLU A 46 -57.85 9.60 -0.16
C GLU A 46 -57.14 10.96 -0.17
N ILE A 47 -55.98 11.07 0.48
CA ILE A 47 -55.19 12.31 0.50
C ILE A 47 -54.61 12.60 -0.89
N LEU A 48 -54.15 11.58 -1.60
CA LEU A 48 -53.57 11.71 -2.94
C LEU A 48 -54.62 11.90 -4.04
N GLU A 49 -55.92 11.84 -3.71
CA GLU A 49 -56.99 12.05 -4.67
C GLU A 49 -56.95 13.49 -5.23
N ASN A 50 -56.89 13.61 -6.56
CA ASN A 50 -56.78 14.88 -7.28
C ASN A 50 -55.48 15.67 -7.03
N ILE A 51 -54.45 15.05 -6.46
CA ILE A 51 -53.10 15.61 -6.40
C ILE A 51 -52.36 15.28 -7.70
N GLN A 52 -51.62 16.24 -8.26
CA GLN A 52 -50.81 16.01 -9.46
C GLN A 52 -49.32 15.89 -9.15
N ILE A 53 -48.86 16.57 -8.10
CA ILE A 53 -47.47 16.56 -7.67
C ILE A 53 -47.45 16.31 -6.17
N VAL A 54 -46.72 15.29 -5.74
CA VAL A 54 -46.38 15.06 -4.33
C VAL A 54 -44.94 15.54 -4.12
N VAL A 55 -44.70 16.25 -3.02
CA VAL A 55 -43.38 16.74 -2.60
C VAL A 55 -43.07 16.14 -1.24
N ILE A 56 -41.94 15.44 -1.17
CA ILE A 56 -41.39 14.89 0.07
C ILE A 56 -39.99 15.50 0.21
N GLY A 57 -39.84 16.44 1.16
CA GLY A 57 -38.65 17.28 1.27
C GLY A 57 -37.92 17.09 2.60
N CYS A 58 -36.81 16.36 2.58
CA CYS A 58 -35.95 16.08 3.73
C CYS A 58 -36.71 15.49 4.94
N PRO A 59 -37.32 14.30 4.81
CA PRO A 59 -37.93 13.62 5.96
C PRO A 59 -36.87 13.34 7.02
N SER A 60 -37.21 13.49 8.30
CA SER A 60 -36.25 13.40 9.40
C SER A 60 -36.55 12.28 10.41
N VAL A 61 -37.73 11.67 10.35
CA VAL A 61 -38.12 10.57 11.24
C VAL A 61 -38.71 9.38 10.47
N ASP A 62 -38.37 8.18 10.94
CA ASP A 62 -39.06 6.94 10.56
C ASP A 62 -40.34 6.77 11.39
N LEU A 63 -41.40 6.29 10.74
CA LEU A 63 -42.65 5.90 11.40
C LEU A 63 -42.62 4.40 11.75
N ASP A 64 -43.74 3.89 12.26
CA ASP A 64 -43.90 2.44 12.40
C ASP A 64 -43.73 1.75 11.03
N ALA A 65 -42.92 0.69 11.00
CA ALA A 65 -42.54 0.01 9.76
C ALA A 65 -43.74 -0.50 8.93
N GLU A 66 -44.87 -0.86 9.58
CA GLU A 66 -46.10 -1.25 8.88
C GLU A 66 -46.73 -0.05 8.17
N ILE A 67 -46.82 1.09 8.85
CA ILE A 67 -47.35 2.35 8.30
C ILE A 67 -46.50 2.80 7.11
N GLU A 68 -45.18 2.82 7.28
CA GLU A 68 -44.26 3.21 6.21
C GLU A 68 -44.38 2.32 4.99
N ASN A 69 -44.38 0.99 5.17
CA ASN A 69 -44.44 0.07 4.04
C ASN A 69 -45.76 0.24 3.28
N ASN A 70 -46.88 0.46 3.98
CA ASN A 70 -48.15 0.77 3.33
C ASN A 70 -48.11 2.10 2.56
N GLU A 71 -47.51 3.13 3.14
CA GLU A 71 -47.33 4.44 2.48
C GLU A 71 -46.47 4.36 1.21
N ILE A 72 -45.36 3.61 1.27
CA ILE A 72 -44.51 3.32 0.11
C ILE A 72 -45.32 2.65 -1.02
N GLU A 73 -46.17 1.67 -0.71
CA GLU A 73 -47.01 1.00 -1.73
C GLU A 73 -48.06 1.96 -2.31
N ILE A 74 -48.64 2.84 -1.50
CA ILE A 74 -49.58 3.87 -1.97
C ILE A 74 -48.91 4.86 -2.92
N ILE A 75 -47.67 5.28 -2.62
CA ILE A 75 -46.90 6.17 -3.48
C ILE A 75 -46.53 5.48 -4.79
N LYS A 76 -46.13 4.20 -4.77
CA LYS A 76 -45.92 3.40 -5.99
C LYS A 76 -47.18 3.33 -6.85
N GLU A 77 -48.34 3.08 -6.24
CA GLU A 77 -49.62 3.07 -6.95
C GLU A 77 -49.95 4.45 -7.55
N TYR A 78 -49.76 5.52 -6.79
CA TYR A 78 -49.94 6.90 -7.27
C TYR A 78 -49.06 7.21 -8.49
N ILE A 79 -47.80 6.81 -8.45
CA ILE A 79 -46.86 6.93 -9.59
C ILE A 79 -47.31 6.05 -10.76
N SER A 80 -47.78 4.82 -10.55
CA SER A 80 -48.29 4.01 -11.68
C SER A 80 -49.50 4.63 -12.39
N LYS A 81 -50.23 5.54 -11.71
CA LYS A 81 -51.42 6.22 -12.26
C LYS A 81 -51.12 7.56 -12.93
N GLY A 82 -49.84 7.88 -13.20
CA GLY A 82 -49.46 9.12 -13.87
C GLY A 82 -49.21 10.31 -12.93
N GLY A 83 -49.21 10.07 -11.60
CA GLY A 83 -48.90 11.07 -10.57
C GLY A 83 -47.41 11.40 -10.51
N SER A 84 -47.08 12.68 -10.36
CA SER A 84 -45.69 13.14 -10.34
C SER A 84 -45.16 13.25 -8.91
N LEU A 85 -43.86 13.01 -8.72
CA LEU A 85 -43.18 13.05 -7.42
C LEU A 85 -41.93 13.94 -7.49
N LEU A 86 -41.82 14.87 -6.56
CA LEU A 86 -40.58 15.57 -6.25
C LEU A 86 -40.04 15.04 -4.92
N LEU A 87 -38.86 14.43 -4.97
CA LEU A 87 -38.18 13.90 -3.80
C LEU A 87 -36.92 14.74 -3.52
N VAL A 88 -36.87 15.42 -2.39
CA VAL A 88 -35.74 16.28 -2.02
C VAL A 88 -35.08 15.75 -0.75
N SER A 89 -33.76 15.78 -0.72
CA SER A 89 -32.95 15.52 0.47
C SER A 89 -31.80 16.53 0.53
N ASP A 90 -31.04 16.52 1.61
CA ASP A 90 -29.87 17.38 1.81
C ASP A 90 -28.80 16.65 2.63
N GLY A 91 -27.61 17.28 2.73
CA GLY A 91 -26.48 16.69 3.44
C GLY A 91 -26.78 16.40 4.91
N GLU A 92 -27.57 17.24 5.58
CA GLU A 92 -27.94 17.01 6.99
C GLU A 92 -28.81 15.77 7.16
N THR A 93 -29.78 15.57 6.25
CA THR A 93 -30.67 14.41 6.28
C THR A 93 -29.85 13.13 6.05
N MET A 94 -28.79 13.20 5.25
CA MET A 94 -27.96 12.04 4.93
C MET A 94 -26.91 11.67 5.99
N ILE A 95 -26.69 12.51 7.02
CA ILE A 95 -25.86 12.13 8.17
C ILE A 95 -26.48 10.94 8.93
N ASN A 96 -27.81 10.94 9.07
CA ASN A 96 -28.59 9.88 9.69
C ASN A 96 -29.87 9.65 8.87
N PRO A 97 -29.79 8.97 7.71
CA PRO A 97 -30.91 8.87 6.78
C PRO A 97 -32.02 7.98 7.36
N PRO A 98 -33.28 8.44 7.37
CA PRO A 98 -34.41 7.57 7.72
C PRO A 98 -34.53 6.40 6.73
N ALA A 99 -34.95 5.22 7.18
CA ALA A 99 -35.23 4.09 6.30
C ALA A 99 -36.26 4.44 5.21
N PHE A 100 -37.23 5.31 5.53
CA PHE A 100 -38.26 5.77 4.61
C PHE A 100 -37.70 6.43 3.34
N ILE A 101 -36.71 7.33 3.47
CA ILE A 101 -36.14 8.03 2.30
C ILE A 101 -35.43 7.05 1.36
N GLY A 102 -34.77 6.03 1.90
CA GLY A 102 -34.14 4.97 1.10
C GLY A 102 -35.16 4.16 0.31
N LYS A 103 -36.30 3.80 0.93
CA LYS A 103 -37.41 3.08 0.25
C LYS A 103 -38.03 3.94 -0.87
N LEU A 104 -38.23 5.24 -0.64
CA LEU A 104 -38.76 6.16 -1.66
C LEU A 104 -37.81 6.40 -2.82
N ALA A 105 -36.54 6.64 -2.52
CA ALA A 105 -35.52 6.85 -3.54
C ALA A 105 -35.45 5.64 -4.48
N ASN A 106 -35.60 4.42 -3.95
CA ASN A 106 -35.69 3.21 -4.77
C ASN A 106 -36.85 3.22 -5.76
N ILE A 107 -38.00 3.83 -5.44
CA ILE A 107 -39.11 4.00 -6.40
C ILE A 107 -38.68 4.92 -7.55
N ALA A 108 -37.91 5.96 -7.24
CA ALA A 108 -37.32 6.85 -8.23
C ALA A 108 -36.12 6.22 -8.97
N ASN A 109 -35.73 4.98 -8.67
CA ASN A 109 -34.49 4.34 -9.13
C ASN A 109 -33.23 5.15 -8.78
N ALA A 110 -33.22 5.80 -7.62
CA ALA A 110 -32.10 6.55 -7.09
C ALA A 110 -31.79 6.13 -5.64
N GLU A 111 -30.61 6.49 -5.16
CA GLU A 111 -30.16 6.34 -3.78
C GLU A 111 -29.48 7.65 -3.38
N PHE A 112 -29.85 8.22 -2.23
CA PHE A 112 -29.15 9.38 -1.71
C PHE A 112 -27.94 8.94 -0.88
N GLU A 113 -26.85 9.67 -1.01
CA GLU A 113 -25.62 9.47 -0.26
C GLU A 113 -25.17 10.80 0.35
N GLU A 114 -24.52 10.74 1.51
CA GLU A 114 -23.89 11.91 2.12
C GLU A 114 -22.79 12.45 1.19
N TYR A 115 -22.79 13.77 0.94
CA TYR A 115 -21.76 14.40 0.13
C TYR A 115 -20.53 14.73 1.00
N LEU A 116 -19.52 13.86 0.97
CA LEU A 116 -18.33 13.95 1.85
C LEU A 116 -17.22 14.93 1.38
N ASN A 117 -17.44 15.66 0.29
CA ASN A 117 -16.44 16.59 -0.28
C ASN A 117 -16.72 18.05 0.13
N TYR A 118 -15.76 18.96 -0.05
CA TYR A 118 -16.00 20.39 0.15
C TYR A 118 -17.15 20.85 -0.78
N PRO A 119 -18.27 21.40 -0.23
CA PRO A 119 -19.45 21.68 -1.02
C PRO A 119 -19.19 22.82 -2.01
N PRO A 120 -19.46 22.64 -3.32
CA PRO A 120 -19.45 23.76 -4.24
C PRO A 120 -20.52 24.78 -3.86
N THR A 121 -20.25 26.06 -4.12
CA THR A 121 -21.24 27.14 -3.91
C THR A 121 -22.34 27.13 -4.98
N TYR A 122 -22.09 26.47 -6.12
CA TYR A 122 -23.00 26.46 -7.27
C TYR A 122 -22.82 25.24 -8.16
N LEU A 123 -23.88 24.91 -8.91
CA LEU A 123 -23.85 23.94 -10.01
C LEU A 123 -23.86 24.68 -11.36
N GLN A 124 -23.09 24.15 -12.33
CA GLN A 124 -22.88 24.75 -13.66
C GLN A 124 -22.79 23.73 -14.80
N ILE A 125 -22.90 22.44 -14.47
CA ILE A 125 -22.83 21.35 -15.45
C ILE A 125 -24.23 20.77 -15.53
N PHE A 126 -24.91 21.06 -16.63
CA PHE A 126 -26.28 20.66 -16.87
C PHE A 126 -26.38 19.77 -18.10
N ALA A 127 -27.07 18.65 -17.97
CA ALA A 127 -27.45 17.84 -19.13
C ALA A 127 -28.59 18.53 -19.89
N PRO A 128 -28.68 18.41 -21.22
CA PRO A 128 -29.70 19.08 -22.02
C PRO A 128 -31.10 18.51 -21.76
N HIS A 129 -31.94 19.24 -21.04
CA HIS A 129 -33.30 18.84 -20.67
C HIS A 129 -34.16 20.08 -20.47
N TYR A 130 -35.49 19.96 -20.56
CA TYR A 130 -36.37 21.12 -20.35
C TYR A 130 -36.12 21.81 -19.00
N ILE A 131 -35.96 21.01 -17.92
CA ILE A 131 -35.63 21.49 -16.57
C ILE A 131 -34.41 22.43 -16.56
N THR A 132 -33.40 22.13 -17.36
CA THR A 132 -32.12 22.84 -17.41
C THR A 132 -32.04 23.86 -18.54
N SER A 133 -33.12 24.07 -19.28
CA SER A 133 -33.16 25.05 -20.37
C SER A 133 -32.96 26.47 -19.84
N ASN A 134 -32.09 27.22 -20.51
CA ASN A 134 -31.72 28.60 -20.14
C ASN A 134 -31.08 28.74 -18.73
N ILE A 135 -30.69 27.63 -18.09
CA ILE A 135 -29.99 27.64 -16.81
C ILE A 135 -28.48 27.67 -17.06
N ARG A 136 -27.81 28.70 -16.55
CA ARG A 136 -26.34 28.83 -16.59
C ARG A 136 -25.72 28.42 -15.27
N ARG A 137 -26.39 28.72 -14.16
CA ARG A 137 -25.89 28.44 -12.81
C ARG A 137 -27.02 28.38 -11.79
N ILE A 138 -26.94 27.45 -10.84
CA ILE A 138 -27.80 27.44 -9.65
C ILE A 138 -26.95 27.51 -8.39
N GLN A 139 -27.35 28.35 -7.44
CA GLN A 139 -26.78 28.47 -6.11
C GLN A 139 -27.31 27.35 -5.21
N ILE A 140 -26.42 26.73 -4.42
CA ILE A 140 -26.74 25.53 -3.62
C ILE A 140 -26.21 25.66 -2.19
N GLY A 141 -26.70 24.80 -1.28
CA GLY A 141 -26.31 24.76 0.12
C GLY A 141 -25.76 23.40 0.56
N LYS A 142 -26.46 22.74 1.49
CA LYS A 142 -26.03 21.49 2.13
C LYS A 142 -26.37 20.30 1.23
N LEU A 143 -25.40 19.84 0.45
CA LEU A 143 -25.63 18.82 -0.56
C LEU A 143 -25.74 17.38 -0.03
N ALA A 144 -26.59 16.59 -0.66
CA ALA A 144 -26.52 15.14 -0.78
C ALA A 144 -26.21 14.76 -2.24
N SER A 145 -25.48 13.68 -2.48
CA SER A 145 -25.29 13.14 -3.83
C SER A 145 -26.32 12.05 -4.15
N LEU A 146 -26.56 11.84 -5.44
CA LEU A 146 -27.43 10.79 -5.97
C LEU A 146 -26.60 9.71 -6.66
N LYS A 147 -26.89 8.46 -6.30
CA LYS A 147 -26.46 7.27 -7.03
C LYS A 147 -27.66 6.70 -7.79
N LEU A 148 -27.47 6.51 -9.08
CA LEU A 148 -28.54 6.12 -10.00
C LEU A 148 -28.56 4.59 -10.18
N VAL A 149 -29.72 3.96 -10.03
CA VAL A 149 -29.87 2.50 -10.07
C VAL A 149 -30.21 2.02 -11.49
N LYS A 150 -31.27 2.55 -12.11
CA LYS A 150 -31.73 2.18 -13.47
C LYS A 150 -32.52 3.32 -14.13
N ASN A 151 -32.33 3.53 -15.44
CA ASN A 151 -33.18 4.34 -16.33
C ASN A 151 -33.58 5.75 -15.83
N ILE A 152 -32.78 6.36 -14.96
CA ILE A 152 -32.95 7.74 -14.48
C ILE A 152 -31.88 8.61 -15.12
N ARG A 153 -32.24 9.84 -15.52
CA ARG A 153 -31.36 10.77 -16.22
C ARG A 153 -30.77 11.78 -15.24
N ALA A 154 -29.44 11.82 -15.15
CA ALA A 154 -28.74 12.89 -14.44
C ALA A 154 -28.93 14.23 -15.17
N LEU A 155 -29.30 15.28 -14.43
CA LEU A 155 -29.55 16.61 -14.97
C LEU A 155 -28.52 17.65 -14.53
N ALA A 156 -28.06 17.60 -13.27
CA ALA A 156 -27.06 18.54 -12.76
C ALA A 156 -26.00 17.81 -11.93
N LEU A 157 -24.72 18.18 -12.13
CA LEU A 157 -23.58 17.56 -11.49
C LEU A 157 -22.64 18.60 -10.86
N THR A 158 -21.92 18.19 -9.81
CA THR A 158 -20.84 19.00 -9.24
C THR A 158 -19.65 19.12 -10.20
N ARG A 159 -18.94 20.25 -10.17
CA ARG A 159 -17.80 20.49 -11.07
C ARG A 159 -16.56 19.67 -10.74
N ALA A 160 -16.19 19.63 -9.46
CA ALA A 160 -14.96 19.00 -9.02
C ALA A 160 -15.06 17.46 -9.03
N THR A 161 -16.17 16.91 -8.54
CA THR A 161 -16.31 15.46 -8.29
C THR A 161 -17.22 14.77 -9.29
N ARG A 162 -17.96 15.52 -10.12
CA ARG A 162 -18.96 14.99 -11.06
C ARG A 162 -20.02 14.14 -10.37
N GLN A 163 -20.28 14.37 -9.08
CA GLN A 163 -21.36 13.72 -8.36
C GLN A 163 -22.70 14.33 -8.80
N ILE A 164 -23.72 13.49 -8.93
CA ILE A 164 -25.04 13.87 -9.43
C ILE A 164 -25.83 14.47 -8.27
N ILE A 165 -26.45 15.63 -8.49
CA ILE A 165 -27.25 16.32 -7.46
C ILE A 165 -28.73 16.38 -7.88
N VAL A 166 -29.00 16.51 -9.18
CA VAL A 166 -30.37 16.54 -9.72
C VAL A 166 -30.51 15.43 -10.75
N ALA A 167 -31.58 14.65 -10.63
CA ALA A 167 -31.93 13.62 -11.60
C ALA A 167 -33.44 13.58 -11.85
N CYS A 168 -33.85 13.06 -13.02
CA CYS A 168 -35.26 12.88 -13.35
C CYS A 168 -35.53 11.54 -14.02
N ALA A 169 -36.73 11.00 -13.83
CA ALA A 169 -37.19 9.78 -14.47
C ALA A 169 -38.61 9.97 -15.04
N ASN A 170 -38.84 9.35 -16.19
CA ASN A 170 -40.18 9.07 -16.69
C ASN A 170 -40.50 7.60 -16.39
N ILE A 171 -41.46 7.36 -15.50
CA ILE A 171 -41.94 6.00 -15.19
C ILE A 171 -43.35 5.90 -15.75
N GLU A 172 -43.50 5.19 -16.87
CA GLU A 172 -44.76 5.15 -17.63
C GLU A 172 -45.19 6.58 -18.02
N GLN A 173 -46.29 7.07 -17.44
CA GLN A 173 -46.79 8.43 -17.65
C GLN A 173 -46.36 9.41 -16.55
N SER A 174 -45.64 8.95 -15.53
CA SER A 174 -45.28 9.74 -14.36
C SER A 174 -43.91 10.38 -14.49
N LYS A 175 -43.80 11.54 -13.87
CA LYS A 175 -42.58 12.35 -13.85
C LYS A 175 -42.06 12.41 -12.43
N ILE A 176 -40.82 11.99 -12.24
CA ILE A 176 -40.16 12.01 -10.96
C ILE A 176 -38.91 12.89 -11.06
N VAL A 177 -38.73 13.78 -10.11
CA VAL A 177 -37.50 14.56 -9.95
C VAL A 177 -36.94 14.29 -8.57
N THR A 178 -35.63 14.06 -8.50
CA THR A 178 -34.91 13.85 -7.25
C THR A 178 -33.79 14.88 -7.13
N ILE A 179 -33.70 15.55 -5.99
CA ILE A 179 -32.77 16.68 -5.76
C ILE A 179 -32.08 16.51 -4.42
N GLY A 180 -30.75 16.53 -4.41
CA GLY A 180 -29.90 16.47 -3.22
C GLY A 180 -29.55 17.84 -2.64
N ASP A 181 -30.41 18.85 -2.77
CA ASP A 181 -30.24 20.16 -2.15
C ASP A 181 -31.59 20.80 -1.86
N SER A 182 -31.95 20.86 -0.58
CA SER A 182 -33.14 21.59 -0.13
C SER A 182 -32.95 23.10 -0.22
N ALA A 183 -31.74 23.59 0.02
CA ALA A 183 -31.45 25.01 0.17
C ALA A 183 -31.69 25.80 -1.12
N CYS A 184 -31.53 25.21 -2.32
CA CYS A 184 -31.86 25.90 -3.58
C CYS A 184 -33.30 26.44 -3.65
N PHE A 185 -34.21 25.89 -2.82
CA PHE A 185 -35.59 26.33 -2.68
C PHE A 185 -35.87 27.22 -1.47
N SER A 186 -34.91 27.41 -0.56
CA SER A 186 -35.11 28.25 0.62
C SER A 186 -35.13 29.72 0.26
N ASN A 187 -35.75 30.53 1.11
CA ASN A 187 -35.84 31.99 0.95
C ASN A 187 -34.47 32.64 0.71
N ASP A 188 -33.43 32.12 1.35
CA ASP A 188 -32.06 32.65 1.25
C ASP A 188 -31.45 32.50 -0.16
N LEU A 189 -31.84 31.48 -0.93
CA LEU A 189 -31.17 31.13 -2.19
C LEU A 189 -32.08 31.18 -3.43
N ILE A 190 -33.40 31.13 -3.28
CA ILE A 190 -34.32 30.98 -4.42
C ILE A 190 -34.25 32.16 -5.41
N GLU A 191 -33.95 33.37 -4.94
CA GLU A 191 -33.78 34.58 -5.76
C GLU A 191 -32.34 34.78 -6.27
N LEU A 192 -31.40 33.87 -5.96
CA LEU A 192 -30.01 33.96 -6.40
C LEU A 192 -29.76 33.14 -7.67
N GLU A 193 -28.88 33.64 -8.54
CA GLU A 193 -28.51 33.01 -9.83
C GLU A 193 -29.78 32.64 -10.64
N ASP A 194 -29.86 31.44 -11.21
CA ASP A 194 -31.03 30.97 -11.97
C ASP A 194 -31.98 30.08 -11.12
N ASN A 195 -31.89 30.09 -9.78
CA ASN A 195 -32.64 29.17 -8.90
C ASN A 195 -34.17 29.27 -9.11
N LYS A 196 -34.69 30.48 -9.23
CA LYS A 196 -36.11 30.75 -9.51
C LYS A 196 -36.57 30.10 -10.81
N LEU A 197 -35.81 30.31 -11.90
CA LEU A 197 -36.12 29.72 -13.22
C LEU A 197 -36.01 28.20 -13.18
N PHE A 198 -34.96 27.65 -12.54
CA PHE A 198 -34.79 26.22 -12.34
C PHE A 198 -35.99 25.61 -11.60
N THR A 199 -36.42 26.24 -10.50
CA THR A 199 -37.59 25.82 -9.72
C THR A 199 -38.84 25.77 -10.60
N LEU A 200 -39.10 26.85 -11.36
CA LEU A 200 -40.24 26.89 -12.28
C LEU A 200 -40.16 25.79 -13.35
N ASN A 201 -38.98 25.54 -13.92
CA ASN A 201 -38.81 24.50 -14.91
C ASN A 201 -39.05 23.09 -14.31
N VAL A 202 -38.62 22.83 -13.07
CA VAL A 202 -38.90 21.57 -12.34
C VAL A 202 -40.40 21.36 -12.20
N PHE A 203 -41.12 22.33 -11.64
CA PHE A 203 -42.56 22.19 -11.40
C PHE A 203 -43.37 22.18 -12.69
N ASN A 204 -43.00 22.97 -13.70
CA ASN A 204 -43.65 22.91 -15.02
C ASN A 204 -43.42 21.56 -15.71
N TRP A 205 -42.23 20.98 -15.58
CA TRP A 205 -41.97 19.65 -16.11
C TRP A 205 -42.79 18.58 -15.39
N LEU A 206 -42.79 18.56 -14.05
CA LEU A 206 -43.61 17.65 -13.23
C LEU A 206 -45.12 17.81 -13.53
N ALA A 207 -45.53 19.03 -13.85
CA ALA A 207 -46.87 19.40 -14.27
C ALA A 207 -47.21 19.02 -15.73
N LYS A 208 -46.26 18.48 -16.49
CA LYS A 208 -46.42 18.17 -17.93
C LYS A 208 -46.83 19.41 -18.74
N ARG A 209 -46.30 20.59 -18.38
CA ARG A 209 -46.52 21.89 -19.06
C ARG A 209 -45.44 22.24 -20.08
N ASN A 210 -44.44 21.39 -20.27
CA ASN A 210 -43.36 21.63 -21.23
C ASN A 210 -43.79 21.28 -22.67
N PRO A 211 -43.53 22.14 -23.68
CA PRO A 211 -44.00 21.89 -25.05
C PRO A 211 -43.17 20.82 -25.78
N ILE A 212 -41.87 20.77 -25.50
CA ILE A 212 -40.94 19.81 -26.11
C ILE A 212 -40.19 19.04 -25.03
N GLU A 213 -39.84 17.79 -25.33
CA GLU A 213 -38.91 16.97 -24.57
C GLU A 213 -37.66 16.70 -25.40
N ILE A 214 -36.49 16.72 -24.76
CA ILE A 214 -35.25 16.23 -25.35
C ILE A 214 -35.06 14.80 -24.83
N GLU A 215 -35.37 13.80 -25.64
CA GLU A 215 -35.34 12.39 -25.23
C GLU A 215 -33.92 11.85 -25.18
N ASP A 216 -33.12 12.14 -26.21
CA ASP A 216 -31.75 11.65 -26.34
C ASP A 216 -30.85 12.68 -27.03
N VAL A 217 -29.57 12.67 -26.66
CA VAL A 217 -28.51 13.46 -27.28
C VAL A 217 -27.32 12.54 -27.53
N ASN A 218 -27.15 12.17 -28.78
CA ASN A 218 -26.08 11.30 -29.23
C ASN A 218 -24.94 12.15 -29.81
N ILE A 219 -23.95 12.45 -28.98
CA ILE A 219 -22.68 13.05 -29.38
C ILE A 219 -21.58 12.08 -28.98
N PRO A 220 -20.74 11.62 -29.93
CA PRO A 220 -19.61 10.76 -29.60
C PRO A 220 -18.67 11.47 -28.63
N LYS A 221 -18.36 10.82 -27.51
CA LYS A 221 -17.43 11.36 -26.50
C LYS A 221 -16.02 11.54 -27.06
N GLU A 222 -15.62 10.66 -27.98
CA GLU A 222 -14.30 10.65 -28.57
C GLU A 222 -14.42 10.53 -30.08
N VAL A 223 -13.69 11.39 -30.79
CA VAL A 223 -13.65 11.41 -32.25
C VAL A 223 -12.20 11.57 -32.67
N LYS A 224 -11.72 10.73 -33.60
CA LYS A 224 -10.38 10.92 -34.11
C LYS A 224 -10.33 12.16 -34.99
N TRP A 225 -9.23 12.90 -34.93
CA TRP A 225 -9.01 14.06 -35.79
C TRP A 225 -9.24 13.70 -37.27
N GLY A 226 -9.99 14.55 -37.97
CA GLY A 226 -10.36 14.34 -39.37
C GLY A 226 -11.41 13.24 -39.63
N GLN A 227 -11.83 12.47 -38.62
CA GLN A 227 -12.90 11.49 -38.78
C GLN A 227 -14.27 12.17 -38.81
N LYS A 228 -15.07 11.83 -39.83
CA LYS A 228 -16.47 12.26 -39.92
C LYS A 228 -17.34 11.41 -38.99
N VAL A 229 -18.15 12.03 -38.14
CA VAL A 229 -19.06 11.33 -37.22
C VAL A 229 -20.46 11.96 -37.21
N PRO A 230 -21.51 11.16 -36.98
CA PRO A 230 -22.85 11.69 -36.77
C PRO A 230 -23.02 12.23 -35.36
N VAL A 231 -23.70 13.37 -35.23
CA VAL A 231 -24.25 13.88 -33.96
C VAL A 231 -25.76 14.01 -34.10
N ALA A 232 -26.54 13.66 -33.10
CA ALA A 232 -28.00 13.69 -33.19
C ALA A 232 -28.69 14.05 -31.88
N ILE A 233 -29.89 14.62 -32.00
CA ILE A 233 -30.82 14.83 -30.89
C ILE A 233 -32.17 14.22 -31.26
N GLN A 234 -32.85 13.65 -30.26
CA GLN A 234 -34.21 13.14 -30.37
C GLN A 234 -35.14 14.05 -29.57
N LEU A 235 -36.19 14.52 -30.23
CA LEU A 235 -37.13 15.50 -29.71
C LEU A 235 -38.54 14.93 -29.79
N SER A 236 -39.35 15.10 -28.74
CA SER A 236 -40.77 14.73 -28.78
C SER A 236 -41.70 15.86 -28.37
N ASN A 237 -42.85 15.93 -29.04
CA ASN A 237 -43.89 16.91 -28.75
C ASN A 237 -44.75 16.39 -27.60
N ASN A 238 -44.65 17.05 -26.45
CA ASN A 238 -45.41 16.74 -25.25
C ASN A 238 -46.61 17.69 -25.06
N SER A 239 -46.82 18.64 -25.97
CA SER A 239 -47.98 19.54 -25.90
C SER A 239 -49.24 18.84 -26.43
N ASN A 240 -50.41 19.34 -26.02
CA ASN A 240 -51.69 18.94 -26.59
C ASN A 240 -51.94 19.57 -27.97
N ASP A 241 -51.01 20.40 -28.48
CA ASP A 241 -51.14 21.00 -29.80
C ASP A 241 -50.85 19.95 -30.87
N ASP A 242 -51.74 19.85 -31.85
CA ASP A 242 -51.67 18.85 -32.92
C ASP A 242 -50.29 18.82 -33.59
N ARG A 243 -49.62 19.97 -33.70
CA ARG A 243 -48.29 20.12 -34.31
C ARG A 243 -47.52 21.30 -33.74
N ILE A 244 -46.24 21.10 -33.47
CA ILE A 244 -45.28 22.16 -33.18
C ILE A 244 -44.24 22.28 -34.30
N GLU A 245 -43.94 23.51 -34.73
CA GLU A 245 -42.82 23.80 -35.64
C GLU A 245 -41.58 24.16 -34.82
N ILE A 246 -40.47 23.48 -35.10
CA ILE A 246 -39.21 23.66 -34.39
C ILE A 246 -38.05 23.88 -35.35
N GLU A 247 -37.21 24.87 -35.04
CA GLU A 247 -35.94 25.12 -35.70
C GLU A 247 -34.79 24.83 -34.72
N CYS A 248 -33.86 23.97 -35.13
CA CYS A 248 -32.69 23.56 -34.35
C CYS A 248 -31.42 24.13 -34.99
N THR A 249 -30.58 24.78 -34.20
CA THR A 249 -29.24 25.24 -34.61
C THR A 249 -28.18 24.57 -33.75
N MET A 250 -27.19 23.94 -34.40
CA MET A 250 -26.02 23.33 -33.77
C MET A 250 -24.77 24.17 -34.06
N GLU A 251 -24.01 24.51 -33.03
CA GLU A 251 -22.76 25.31 -33.14
C GLU A 251 -21.59 24.60 -32.45
N SER A 252 -20.37 24.85 -32.91
CA SER A 252 -19.12 24.34 -32.35
C SER A 252 -18.24 25.51 -31.89
N ASP A 253 -17.59 25.38 -30.74
CA ASP A 253 -16.64 26.38 -30.23
C ASP A 253 -15.23 26.28 -30.83
N ALA A 254 -14.90 25.14 -31.46
CA ALA A 254 -13.58 24.84 -32.03
C ALA A 254 -13.59 24.68 -33.57
N ASP A 255 -14.42 25.46 -34.27
CA ASP A 255 -14.49 25.52 -35.73
C ASP A 255 -14.68 24.14 -36.42
N ALA A 256 -15.41 23.22 -35.80
CA ALA A 256 -15.73 21.94 -36.42
C ALA A 256 -16.58 22.14 -37.68
N ILE A 257 -16.26 21.38 -38.74
CA ILE A 257 -16.93 21.50 -40.04
C ILE A 257 -18.18 20.62 -40.04
N PHE A 258 -19.32 21.21 -40.42
CA PHE A 258 -20.59 20.50 -40.65
C PHE A 258 -20.83 20.33 -42.16
N ASP A 259 -21.07 19.10 -42.60
CA ASP A 259 -21.30 18.79 -44.03
C ASP A 259 -22.70 19.21 -44.52
N GLU A 260 -23.60 19.53 -43.61
CA GLU A 260 -24.99 19.92 -43.85
C GLU A 260 -25.25 21.30 -43.23
N PRO A 261 -26.31 22.04 -43.63
CA PRO A 261 -26.66 23.28 -42.96
C PRO A 261 -26.81 23.07 -41.45
N THR A 262 -26.16 23.93 -40.66
CA THR A 262 -26.21 23.91 -39.19
C THR A 262 -27.63 24.09 -38.66
N LYS A 263 -28.51 24.72 -39.46
CA LYS A 263 -29.93 24.93 -39.17
C LYS A 263 -30.82 23.86 -39.81
N LYS A 264 -31.70 23.27 -39.00
CA LYS A 264 -32.70 22.29 -39.44
C LYS A 264 -34.08 22.63 -38.90
N ARG A 265 -35.11 22.46 -39.73
CA ARG A 265 -36.51 22.73 -39.37
C ARG A 265 -37.36 21.47 -39.52
N ARG A 266 -38.23 21.20 -38.55
CA ARG A 266 -39.21 20.10 -38.58
C ARG A 266 -40.53 20.52 -37.96
N THR A 267 -41.56 19.77 -38.29
CA THR A 267 -42.85 19.79 -37.61
C THR A 267 -43.03 18.47 -36.89
N ILE A 268 -43.41 18.50 -35.61
CA ILE A 268 -43.59 17.31 -34.78
C ILE A 268 -45.06 17.21 -34.37
N PRO A 269 -45.80 16.17 -34.79
CA PRO A 269 -47.17 15.95 -34.35
C PRO A 269 -47.27 15.67 -32.85
N ALA A 270 -48.45 15.89 -32.25
CA ALA A 270 -48.70 15.61 -30.84
C ALA A 270 -48.32 14.16 -30.47
N ASN A 271 -47.56 13.98 -29.38
CA ASN A 271 -47.07 12.70 -28.88
C ASN A 271 -46.18 11.91 -29.86
N GLU A 272 -45.63 12.56 -30.90
CA GLU A 272 -44.64 11.96 -31.79
C GLU A 272 -43.22 12.45 -31.46
N SER A 273 -42.23 11.66 -31.88
CA SER A 273 -40.80 11.97 -31.76
C SER A 273 -40.15 12.16 -33.14
N THR A 274 -39.13 13.00 -33.23
CA THR A 274 -38.30 13.16 -34.42
C THR A 274 -36.81 13.16 -34.07
N LYS A 275 -35.98 12.68 -35.00
CA LYS A 275 -34.52 12.70 -34.88
C LYS A 275 -33.92 13.78 -35.79
N MET A 276 -33.16 14.70 -35.19
CA MET A 276 -32.32 15.66 -35.90
C MET A 276 -30.88 15.16 -35.88
N GLN A 277 -30.21 15.04 -37.02
CA GLN A 277 -28.86 14.51 -37.11
C GLN A 277 -27.98 15.40 -37.99
N TRP A 278 -26.75 15.69 -37.59
CA TRP A 278 -25.72 16.37 -38.37
C TRP A 278 -24.50 15.45 -38.54
N TYR A 279 -23.64 15.76 -39.50
CA TYR A 279 -22.32 15.13 -39.61
C TYR A 279 -21.24 16.18 -39.37
N LEU A 280 -20.36 15.88 -38.43
CA LEU A 280 -19.31 16.78 -37.96
C LEU A 280 -17.92 16.16 -38.24
N LYS A 281 -16.96 17.02 -38.59
CA LYS A 281 -15.54 16.69 -38.72
C LYS A 281 -14.70 17.65 -37.87
N PRO A 282 -14.10 17.19 -36.75
CA PRO A 282 -13.30 18.05 -35.89
C PRO A 282 -11.99 18.47 -36.57
N GLN A 283 -11.58 19.72 -36.38
CA GLN A 283 -10.36 20.29 -36.98
C GLN A 283 -9.24 20.53 -35.97
N ILE A 284 -9.56 20.59 -34.67
CA ILE A 284 -8.61 20.91 -33.61
C ILE A 284 -8.56 19.74 -32.63
N LEU A 285 -7.37 19.36 -32.17
CA LEU A 285 -7.18 18.34 -31.14
C LEU A 285 -7.70 18.83 -29.77
N GLY A 286 -8.20 17.91 -28.95
CA GLY A 286 -8.68 18.21 -27.60
C GLY A 286 -10.18 18.42 -27.48
N LEU A 287 -10.58 18.96 -26.33
CA LEU A 287 -11.97 19.10 -25.94
C LEU A 287 -12.68 20.16 -26.78
N GLN A 288 -13.85 19.80 -27.30
CA GLN A 288 -14.72 20.68 -28.07
C GLN A 288 -16.14 20.65 -27.48
N LYS A 289 -16.80 21.82 -27.48
CA LYS A 289 -18.16 21.98 -26.98
C LYS A 289 -19.09 22.28 -28.13
N LEU A 290 -20.25 21.63 -28.06
CA LEU A 290 -21.36 21.90 -28.94
C LEU A 290 -22.46 22.64 -28.18
N ARG A 291 -23.13 23.56 -28.87
CA ARG A 291 -24.29 24.30 -28.35
C ARG A 291 -25.52 24.00 -29.19
N LEU A 292 -26.66 23.89 -28.52
CA LEU A 292 -27.96 23.71 -29.16
C LEU A 292 -28.88 24.88 -28.84
N LYS A 293 -29.51 25.41 -29.89
CA LYS A 293 -30.61 26.36 -29.79
C LYS A 293 -31.87 25.74 -30.40
N LEU A 294 -32.97 25.79 -29.67
CA LEU A 294 -34.31 25.37 -30.14
C LEU A 294 -35.24 26.58 -30.18
N ASP A 295 -35.73 26.92 -31.37
CA ASP A 295 -36.75 27.95 -31.57
C ASP A 295 -38.10 27.28 -31.84
N ILE A 296 -39.09 27.55 -30.98
CA ILE A 296 -40.48 27.07 -31.11
C ILE A 296 -41.40 28.28 -31.23
N ALA A 297 -42.33 28.24 -32.18
CA ALA A 297 -43.30 29.32 -32.34
C ALA A 297 -44.09 29.57 -31.05
N ALA A 298 -44.30 30.84 -30.69
CA ALA A 298 -45.01 31.29 -29.47
C ALA A 298 -44.32 30.99 -28.11
N HIS A 299 -43.09 30.47 -28.10
CA HIS A 299 -42.29 30.28 -26.90
C HIS A 299 -40.96 31.03 -26.99
N GLU A 300 -40.37 31.35 -25.84
CA GLU A 300 -38.98 31.82 -25.81
C GLU A 300 -38.03 30.71 -26.27
N PRO A 301 -36.92 31.05 -26.96
CA PRO A 301 -35.95 30.04 -27.38
C PRO A 301 -35.35 29.30 -26.19
N TYR A 302 -35.10 28.01 -26.38
CA TYR A 302 -34.41 27.18 -25.40
C TYR A 302 -32.94 27.06 -25.80
N TYR A 303 -32.04 27.48 -24.90
CA TYR A 303 -30.61 27.40 -25.07
C TYR A 303 -30.01 26.31 -24.19
N PHE A 304 -29.10 25.55 -24.79
CA PHE A 304 -28.29 24.54 -24.12
C PHE A 304 -26.82 24.80 -24.44
N ASP A 305 -26.17 25.56 -23.56
CA ASP A 305 -24.78 26.00 -23.74
C ASP A 305 -23.75 24.87 -23.56
N GLN A 306 -24.18 23.75 -22.98
CA GLN A 306 -23.34 22.58 -22.73
C GLN A 306 -24.08 21.32 -23.17
N LEU A 307 -23.88 20.94 -24.43
CA LEU A 307 -24.13 19.56 -24.82
C LEU A 307 -22.99 18.65 -24.30
N PRO A 308 -23.17 17.31 -24.28
CA PRO A 308 -22.08 16.38 -24.02
C PRO A 308 -20.82 16.76 -24.80
N GLU A 309 -19.71 16.93 -24.06
CA GLU A 309 -18.43 17.33 -24.65
C GLU A 309 -17.88 16.23 -25.55
N MET A 310 -17.16 16.64 -26.60
CA MET A 310 -16.50 15.75 -27.55
C MET A 310 -15.00 16.00 -27.49
N ASN A 311 -14.21 14.95 -27.28
CA ASN A 311 -12.75 15.04 -27.30
C ASN A 311 -12.21 14.58 -28.65
N CYS A 312 -11.52 15.47 -29.35
CA CYS A 312 -10.85 15.19 -30.60
C CYS A 312 -9.48 14.56 -30.33
N LEU A 313 -9.38 13.25 -30.54
CA LEU A 313 -8.19 12.46 -30.28
C LEU A 313 -7.22 12.50 -31.45
N ALA A 314 -5.92 12.47 -31.15
CA ALA A 314 -4.90 12.28 -32.15
C ALA A 314 -4.97 10.82 -32.66
N PRO A 315 -5.03 10.57 -33.97
CA PRO A 315 -4.96 9.24 -34.54
C PRO A 315 -3.53 8.67 -34.42
N GLY A 316 -3.27 7.96 -33.32
CA GLY A 316 -1.98 7.34 -33.03
C GLY A 316 -2.00 6.51 -31.75
N TYR A 317 -0.83 6.05 -31.31
CA TYR A 317 -0.67 5.33 -30.04
C TYR A 317 0.65 5.65 -29.34
N PHE A 318 0.66 5.52 -28.02
CA PHE A 318 1.86 5.67 -27.21
C PHE A 318 2.68 4.37 -27.19
N ARG A 319 4.00 4.51 -27.12
CA ARG A 319 4.92 3.47 -26.70
C ARG A 319 5.72 4.00 -25.53
N LEU A 320 5.70 3.29 -24.41
CA LEU A 320 6.39 3.66 -23.18
C LEU A 320 7.34 2.54 -22.77
N GLU A 321 8.60 2.90 -22.57
CA GLU A 321 9.65 1.99 -22.10
C GLU A 321 10.30 2.58 -20.85
N MET A 322 10.17 1.88 -19.73
CA MET A 322 10.88 2.19 -18.49
C MET A 322 12.18 1.41 -18.49
N LYS A 323 13.32 2.10 -18.48
CA LYS A 323 14.65 1.49 -18.57
C LYS A 323 15.46 1.79 -17.31
N ASP A 324 16.11 0.77 -16.77
CA ASP A 324 17.10 0.99 -15.71
C ASP A 324 18.34 1.70 -16.26
N LYS A 325 19.32 1.99 -15.38
CA LYS A 325 20.59 2.63 -15.75
C LYS A 325 21.38 1.87 -16.83
N ASP A 326 21.12 0.57 -17.00
CA ASP A 326 21.79 -0.30 -17.97
C ASP A 326 21.00 -0.41 -19.29
N GLY A 327 19.83 0.25 -19.38
CA GLY A 327 18.97 0.27 -20.56
C GLY A 327 17.95 -0.88 -20.63
N ASN A 328 17.87 -1.74 -19.60
CA ASN A 328 16.96 -2.88 -19.57
C ASN A 328 15.57 -2.46 -19.13
N GLN A 329 14.55 -3.06 -19.75
CA GLN A 329 13.16 -2.73 -19.43
C GLN A 329 12.74 -3.28 -18.05
N LYS A 330 12.28 -2.42 -17.13
CA LYS A 330 11.86 -2.79 -15.77
C LYS A 330 10.68 -1.94 -15.27
N THR A 331 9.90 -2.49 -14.34
CA THR A 331 8.77 -1.80 -13.67
C THR A 331 8.89 -1.76 -12.14
N CYS A 332 9.96 -2.32 -11.59
CA CYS A 332 10.24 -2.33 -10.16
C CYS A 332 11.65 -1.78 -9.91
N PHE A 333 11.77 -0.84 -8.98
CA PHE A 333 13.01 -0.16 -8.61
C PHE A 333 13.19 -0.14 -7.10
N LYS A 334 14.41 0.15 -6.62
CA LYS A 334 14.70 0.40 -5.19
C LYS A 334 14.73 1.89 -4.89
N THR A 335 14.46 2.29 -3.65
CA THR A 335 14.72 3.67 -3.20
C THR A 335 16.17 4.06 -3.49
N GLY A 336 16.37 5.29 -3.95
CA GLY A 336 17.65 5.81 -4.43
C GLY A 336 17.99 5.48 -5.90
N GLU A 337 17.35 4.46 -6.51
CA GLU A 337 17.65 4.01 -7.87
C GLU A 337 17.21 5.05 -8.92
N HIS A 338 18.05 5.23 -9.95
CA HIS A 338 17.76 6.08 -11.10
C HIS A 338 17.34 5.24 -12.30
N PHE A 339 16.38 5.74 -13.06
CA PHE A 339 15.86 5.08 -14.25
C PHE A 339 15.37 6.11 -15.26
N SER A 340 15.21 5.71 -16.52
CA SER A 340 14.67 6.55 -17.58
C SER A 340 13.33 6.05 -18.08
N ILE A 341 12.49 6.98 -18.52
CA ILE A 341 11.25 6.70 -19.23
C ILE A 341 11.42 7.24 -20.63
N HIS A 342 11.29 6.37 -21.63
CA HIS A 342 11.35 6.69 -23.05
C HIS A 342 9.95 6.58 -23.61
N CYS A 343 9.44 7.67 -24.18
CA CYS A 343 8.10 7.71 -24.74
C CYS A 343 8.13 8.12 -26.20
N THR A 344 7.34 7.45 -27.02
CA THR A 344 7.06 7.88 -28.39
C THR A 344 5.55 7.89 -28.62
N PHE A 345 5.09 8.81 -29.46
CA PHE A 345 3.73 8.78 -30.00
C PHE A 345 3.82 8.50 -31.50
N GLN A 346 3.24 7.38 -31.93
CA GLN A 346 3.27 6.95 -33.32
C GLN A 346 1.97 7.36 -34.01
N TRP A 347 2.08 8.30 -34.95
CA TRP A 347 0.96 8.77 -35.77
C TRP A 347 0.53 7.69 -36.78
N MET A 348 -0.77 7.61 -37.03
CA MET A 348 -1.36 6.69 -38.01
C MET A 348 -2.00 7.42 -39.21
N GLY A 349 -1.92 8.75 -39.28
CA GLY A 349 -2.48 9.57 -40.36
C GLY A 349 -1.46 9.99 -41.42
N GLU A 350 -1.95 10.43 -42.59
CA GLU A 350 -1.10 10.95 -43.68
C GLU A 350 -0.45 12.30 -43.36
N ILE A 351 -1.01 13.05 -42.40
CA ILE A 351 -0.54 14.38 -42.00
C ILE A 351 0.02 14.26 -40.59
N GLU A 352 1.35 14.39 -40.47
CA GLU A 352 2.00 14.51 -39.17
C GLU A 352 1.79 15.91 -38.61
N HIS A 353 1.28 15.98 -37.38
CA HIS A 353 1.25 17.24 -36.63
C HIS A 353 2.56 17.34 -35.85
N ASN A 354 3.47 18.21 -36.31
CA ASN A 354 4.83 18.32 -35.76
C ASN A 354 4.90 18.89 -34.32
N ASP A 355 3.78 19.42 -33.82
CA ASP A 355 3.75 20.21 -32.58
C ASP A 355 3.11 19.50 -31.37
N ILE A 356 2.93 18.18 -31.40
CA ILE A 356 2.42 17.46 -30.23
C ILE A 356 3.37 17.53 -29.04
N GLN A 357 2.82 17.80 -27.85
CA GLN A 357 3.57 17.86 -26.61
C GLN A 357 3.22 16.70 -25.69
N LEU A 358 4.23 15.91 -25.34
CA LEU A 358 4.11 14.91 -24.30
C LEU A 358 4.38 15.54 -22.93
N ASP A 359 3.65 15.08 -21.93
CA ASP A 359 3.88 15.38 -20.53
C ASP A 359 3.96 14.09 -19.72
N LEU A 360 4.70 14.14 -18.61
CA LEU A 360 4.80 13.02 -17.68
C LEU A 360 4.39 13.48 -16.28
N LYS A 361 3.25 12.99 -15.81
CA LYS A 361 2.89 13.10 -14.40
C LYS A 361 3.49 11.95 -13.61
N ILE A 362 4.06 12.27 -12.45
CA ILE A 362 4.70 11.30 -11.55
C ILE A 362 4.13 11.44 -10.14
N ASP A 363 4.13 10.33 -9.40
CA ASP A 363 3.73 10.27 -8.00
C ASP A 363 4.77 10.88 -7.04
N TYR A 364 4.37 11.15 -5.80
CA TYR A 364 5.24 11.76 -4.78
C TYR A 364 6.43 10.89 -4.35
N GLY A 365 6.40 9.58 -4.61
CA GLY A 365 7.54 8.70 -4.37
C GLY A 365 8.58 8.68 -5.47
N LEU A 366 8.43 9.55 -6.48
CA LEU A 366 9.35 9.70 -7.61
C LEU A 366 9.78 11.15 -7.72
N ILE A 367 11.04 11.38 -8.12
CA ILE A 367 11.55 12.72 -8.44
C ILE A 367 12.01 12.76 -9.89
N ASN A 368 11.55 13.76 -10.64
CA ASN A 368 12.08 14.07 -11.96
C ASN A 368 13.46 14.75 -11.84
N ARG A 369 14.49 14.11 -12.39
CA ARG A 369 15.88 14.58 -12.40
C ARG A 369 16.27 15.23 -13.73
N GLY A 370 15.51 15.04 -14.79
CA GLY A 370 15.82 15.63 -16.09
C GLY A 370 14.82 15.26 -17.18
N TYR A 371 14.73 16.13 -18.18
CA TYR A 371 13.90 15.96 -19.37
C TYR A 371 14.70 16.33 -20.62
N GLU A 372 14.68 15.44 -21.60
CA GLU A 372 15.32 15.60 -22.91
C GLU A 372 14.24 15.43 -23.98
N LYS A 373 13.89 16.53 -24.67
CA LYS A 373 13.01 16.48 -25.84
C LYS A 373 13.79 15.89 -27.02
N GLY A 374 13.31 14.81 -27.60
CA GLY A 374 13.97 14.19 -28.77
C GLY A 374 13.12 14.32 -30.03
N ILE A 375 13.74 14.02 -31.17
CA ILE A 375 13.04 13.95 -32.45
C ILE A 375 12.24 12.64 -32.48
N GLY A 376 10.97 12.70 -32.06
CA GLY A 376 10.05 11.56 -32.01
C GLY A 376 10.13 10.68 -30.75
N ILE A 377 11.12 10.90 -29.88
CA ILE A 377 11.26 10.19 -28.60
C ILE A 377 11.57 11.19 -27.49
N ASP A 378 10.66 11.33 -26.54
CA ASP A 378 10.90 12.12 -25.34
C ASP A 378 11.42 11.24 -24.21
N LYS A 379 12.36 11.77 -23.44
CA LYS A 379 13.02 11.04 -22.36
C LYS A 379 12.98 11.80 -21.05
N TRP A 380 12.53 11.13 -20.00
CA TRP A 380 12.59 11.60 -18.62
C TRP A 380 13.56 10.75 -17.81
N THR A 381 14.34 11.37 -16.94
CA THR A 381 15.20 10.67 -15.98
C THR A 381 14.58 10.84 -14.59
N LEU A 382 14.23 9.74 -13.94
CA LEU A 382 13.59 9.73 -12.62
C LEU A 382 14.49 9.08 -11.57
N GLN A 383 14.22 9.40 -10.30
CA GLN A 383 14.77 8.71 -9.14
C GLN A 383 13.63 8.28 -8.20
N ALA A 384 13.67 7.03 -7.75
CA ALA A 384 12.75 6.51 -6.73
C ALA A 384 13.17 6.99 -5.33
N ILE A 385 12.24 7.55 -4.55
CA ILE A 385 12.57 8.14 -3.23
C ILE A 385 11.83 7.52 -2.05
N SER A 386 10.66 6.94 -2.25
CA SER A 386 9.92 6.26 -1.18
C SER A 386 9.38 4.93 -1.65
N GLU A 387 9.30 3.97 -0.73
CA GLU A 387 8.66 2.69 -1.02
C GLU A 387 7.16 2.84 -1.32
N GLY A 388 6.62 1.91 -2.09
CA GLY A 388 5.21 1.87 -2.48
C GLY A 388 5.00 1.64 -3.98
N THR A 389 3.74 1.55 -4.39
CA THR A 389 3.35 1.54 -5.80
C THR A 389 3.02 2.96 -6.22
N HIS A 390 3.80 3.48 -7.17
CA HIS A 390 3.74 4.84 -7.67
C HIS A 390 3.17 4.85 -9.07
N LYS A 391 2.20 5.73 -9.33
CA LYS A 391 1.64 5.90 -10.67
C LYS A 391 2.48 6.88 -11.48
N ILE A 392 2.77 6.53 -12.73
CA ILE A 392 3.16 7.50 -13.76
C ILE A 392 2.07 7.58 -14.82
N GLU A 393 1.94 8.73 -15.45
CA GLU A 393 0.96 8.95 -16.49
C GLU A 393 1.57 9.81 -17.59
N LEU A 394 1.78 9.18 -18.75
CA LEU A 394 2.15 9.89 -19.97
C LEU A 394 0.90 10.51 -20.56
N ILE A 395 0.96 11.79 -20.92
CA ILE A 395 -0.20 12.54 -21.39
C ILE A 395 0.19 13.28 -22.68
N LEU A 396 -0.67 13.17 -23.70
CA LEU A 396 -0.65 14.08 -24.83
C LEU A 396 -1.38 15.36 -24.41
N LYS A 397 -0.66 16.47 -24.24
CA LYS A 397 -1.21 17.68 -23.59
C LYS A 397 -2.43 18.24 -24.30
N GLU A 398 -2.47 18.14 -25.63
CA GLU A 398 -3.53 18.71 -26.46
C GLU A 398 -4.85 17.95 -26.30
N THR A 399 -4.80 16.62 -26.18
CA THR A 399 -6.00 15.77 -26.17
C THR A 399 -6.33 15.19 -24.81
N GLY A 400 -5.39 15.23 -23.86
CA GLY A 400 -5.50 14.48 -22.60
C GLY A 400 -5.46 12.97 -22.77
N GLN A 401 -5.21 12.44 -23.99
CA GLN A 401 -4.96 11.01 -24.17
C GLN A 401 -3.80 10.63 -23.26
N SER A 402 -4.00 9.62 -22.43
CA SER A 402 -2.99 9.20 -21.48
C SER A 402 -2.72 7.71 -21.54
N LEU A 403 -1.49 7.37 -21.17
CA LEU A 403 -1.06 6.00 -20.93
C LEU A 403 -0.55 5.93 -19.48
N PRO A 404 -1.37 5.44 -18.54
CA PRO A 404 -0.91 5.20 -17.18
C PRO A 404 0.00 3.97 -17.13
N ALA A 405 1.02 4.03 -16.28
CA ALA A 405 1.83 2.88 -15.93
C ALA A 405 2.13 2.90 -14.42
N LEU A 406 2.34 1.72 -13.85
CA LEU A 406 2.66 1.56 -12.43
C LEU A 406 4.14 1.25 -12.26
N ILE A 407 4.73 1.87 -11.25
CA ILE A 407 6.10 1.66 -10.83
C ILE A 407 6.07 1.16 -9.39
N ASN A 408 6.65 0.00 -9.14
CA ASN A 408 6.80 -0.50 -7.77
C ASN A 408 8.17 -0.10 -7.23
N VAL A 409 8.20 0.68 -6.15
CA VAL A 409 9.43 1.04 -5.44
C VAL A 409 9.49 0.26 -4.14
N ARG A 410 10.61 -0.39 -3.89
CA ARG A 410 10.89 -1.09 -2.62
C ARG A 410 11.96 -0.32 -1.85
N SER A 411 11.90 -0.35 -0.52
CA SER A 411 13.02 0.15 0.30
C SER A 411 14.32 -0.53 -0.11
N SER A 412 15.38 0.27 -0.22
CA SER A 412 16.73 -0.21 -0.44
C SER A 412 17.19 -1.01 0.79
N ASP A 413 18.14 -1.91 0.57
CA ASP A 413 18.67 -2.72 1.68
C ASP A 413 19.39 -1.81 2.69
N ASP A 414 20.02 -0.73 2.23
CA ASP A 414 20.69 0.26 3.09
C ASP A 414 19.73 1.08 3.97
N ASP A 415 18.57 1.49 3.43
CA ASP A 415 17.54 2.19 4.20
C ASP A 415 16.97 1.28 5.29
N ARG A 416 16.68 0.01 4.95
CA ARG A 416 16.20 -0.99 5.91
C ARG A 416 17.24 -1.28 6.98
N ILE A 417 18.51 -1.42 6.61
CA ILE A 417 19.60 -1.60 7.58
C ILE A 417 19.68 -0.40 8.53
N THR A 418 19.59 0.83 8.01
CA THR A 418 19.62 2.05 8.82
C THR A 418 18.47 2.12 9.81
N GLU A 419 17.26 1.75 9.38
CA GLU A 419 16.10 1.61 10.27
C GLU A 419 16.38 0.57 11.36
N ILE A 420 16.92 -0.60 11.01
CA ILE A 420 17.24 -1.68 11.95
C ILE A 420 18.20 -1.20 13.05
N TYR A 421 19.23 -0.45 12.69
CA TYR A 421 20.17 0.11 13.66
C TYR A 421 19.50 1.06 14.64
N THR A 422 18.73 2.00 14.09
CA THR A 422 18.15 3.10 14.85
C THR A 422 17.01 2.62 15.74
N ALA A 423 16.15 1.74 15.22
CA ALA A 423 14.96 1.27 15.91
C ALA A 423 15.24 0.12 16.89
N TYR A 424 16.22 -0.75 16.60
CA TYR A 424 16.42 -1.99 17.38
C TYR A 424 17.83 -2.14 17.95
N ILE A 425 18.88 -2.09 17.13
CA ILE A 425 20.24 -2.47 17.58
C ILE A 425 20.76 -1.53 18.68
N TYR A 426 20.74 -0.21 18.47
CA TYR A 426 21.31 0.71 19.46
C TYR A 426 20.59 0.68 20.81
N PRO A 427 19.24 0.68 20.87
CA PRO A 427 18.52 0.52 22.13
C PRO A 427 18.84 -0.81 22.83
N LEU A 428 18.82 -1.93 22.09
CA LEU A 428 19.06 -3.26 22.65
C LEU A 428 20.49 -3.44 23.15
N GLU A 429 21.48 -2.96 22.39
CA GLU A 429 22.87 -3.07 22.80
C GLU A 429 23.15 -2.29 24.10
N ALA A 430 22.57 -1.10 24.23
CA ALA A 430 22.69 -0.30 25.45
C ALA A 430 22.09 -1.03 26.66
N GLU A 431 20.89 -1.59 26.52
CA GLU A 431 20.23 -2.37 27.57
C GLU A 431 21.03 -3.63 27.95
N ILE A 432 21.43 -4.43 26.96
CA ILE A 432 22.20 -5.66 27.15
C ILE A 432 23.52 -5.35 27.84
N SER A 433 24.27 -4.35 27.35
CA SER A 433 25.53 -3.93 27.95
C SER A 433 25.39 -3.65 29.44
N GLU A 434 24.38 -2.87 29.83
CA GLU A 434 24.20 -2.45 31.22
C GLU A 434 23.86 -3.64 32.12
N ARG A 435 23.02 -4.57 31.64
CA ARG A 435 22.70 -5.80 32.37
C ARG A 435 23.90 -6.72 32.53
N LEU A 436 24.72 -6.87 31.49
CA LEU A 436 25.94 -7.67 31.55
C LEU A 436 26.96 -7.10 32.54
N LYS A 437 27.10 -5.76 32.55
CA LYS A 437 27.97 -5.04 33.50
C LYS A 437 27.61 -5.32 34.95
N GLN A 438 26.32 -5.36 35.27
CA GLN A 438 25.82 -5.64 36.63
C GLN A 438 26.20 -7.05 37.13
N VAL A 439 26.38 -8.01 36.23
CA VAL A 439 26.81 -9.37 36.57
C VAL A 439 28.33 -9.43 36.74
N ASP A 440 29.07 -8.97 35.74
CA ASP A 440 30.53 -8.89 35.78
C ASP A 440 31.02 -7.86 34.78
N ASP A 441 31.76 -6.84 35.25
CA ASP A 441 32.26 -5.74 34.40
C ASP A 441 33.05 -6.23 33.17
N ARG A 442 33.66 -7.42 33.24
CA ARG A 442 34.42 -8.00 32.11
C ARG A 442 33.52 -8.41 30.94
N LEU A 443 32.24 -8.77 31.19
CA LEU A 443 31.29 -9.13 30.13
C LEU A 443 30.95 -7.94 29.22
N SER A 444 31.01 -6.73 29.77
CA SER A 444 30.74 -5.48 29.05
C SER A 444 32.01 -4.64 28.86
N ASN A 445 33.17 -5.31 28.81
CA ASN A 445 34.46 -4.64 28.66
C ASN A 445 34.47 -3.72 27.42
N GLN A 446 35.12 -2.55 27.53
CA GLN A 446 35.16 -1.56 26.46
C GLN A 446 35.66 -2.14 25.13
N THR A 447 36.60 -3.09 25.15
CA THR A 447 37.10 -3.77 23.96
C THR A 447 35.98 -4.52 23.22
N ILE A 448 35.02 -5.12 23.93
CA ILE A 448 33.87 -5.82 23.33
C ILE A 448 32.84 -4.82 22.81
N LYS A 449 32.56 -3.75 23.59
CA LYS A 449 31.60 -2.70 23.20
C LYS A 449 31.95 -2.03 21.89
N ILE A 450 33.22 -1.70 21.69
CA ILE A 450 33.68 -1.03 20.46
C ILE A 450 33.73 -1.97 19.26
N GLN A 451 33.55 -3.29 19.44
CA GLN A 451 33.48 -4.20 18.31
C GLN A 451 32.20 -3.92 17.51
N PRO A 452 32.32 -3.76 16.19
CA PRO A 452 31.18 -3.42 15.38
C PRO A 452 30.23 -4.61 15.30
N PHE A 453 28.93 -4.32 15.35
CA PHE A 453 27.87 -5.26 15.03
C PHE A 453 27.32 -4.84 13.68
N LYS A 454 27.69 -5.55 12.60
CA LYS A 454 27.44 -5.17 11.21
C LYS A 454 26.29 -5.98 10.61
N VAL A 455 25.15 -5.35 10.35
CA VAL A 455 24.08 -5.92 9.53
C VAL A 455 24.37 -5.56 8.07
N ILE A 456 24.59 -6.56 7.22
CA ILE A 456 25.04 -6.35 5.84
C ILE A 456 24.44 -7.38 4.88
N ALA A 457 24.36 -7.01 3.60
CA ALA A 457 23.92 -7.92 2.55
C ALA A 457 24.82 -9.18 2.46
N PRO A 458 24.27 -10.37 2.18
CA PRO A 458 24.99 -11.64 2.12
C PRO A 458 26.22 -11.64 1.20
N LYS A 459 26.20 -10.91 0.08
CA LYS A 459 27.38 -10.77 -0.80
C LYS A 459 28.52 -10.04 -0.10
N LYS A 460 28.23 -8.92 0.56
CA LYS A 460 29.20 -8.15 1.36
C LYS A 460 29.67 -8.96 2.57
N PHE A 461 28.77 -9.73 3.19
CA PHE A 461 29.12 -10.68 4.24
C PHE A 461 30.18 -11.66 3.76
N ILE A 462 29.99 -12.28 2.59
CA ILE A 462 31.01 -13.19 2.04
C ILE A 462 32.33 -12.47 1.76
N GLU A 463 32.27 -11.24 1.26
CA GLU A 463 33.46 -10.45 0.94
C GLU A 463 34.30 -10.11 2.16
N GLU A 464 33.66 -9.92 3.32
CA GLU A 464 34.29 -9.58 4.60
C GLU A 464 34.76 -10.84 5.35
N VAL A 465 33.98 -11.94 5.29
CA VAL A 465 34.21 -13.14 6.10
C VAL A 465 35.11 -14.16 5.40
N TYR A 466 34.96 -14.34 4.09
CA TYR A 466 35.66 -15.39 3.34
C TYR A 466 36.70 -14.82 2.37
N LYS A 467 37.72 -15.62 2.07
CA LYS A 467 38.82 -15.26 1.16
C LYS A 467 39.03 -16.35 0.09
N GLY A 468 39.77 -16.00 -0.96
CA GLY A 468 40.22 -16.96 -1.99
C GLY A 468 39.09 -17.70 -2.70
N PHE A 469 39.29 -19.01 -2.89
CA PHE A 469 38.33 -19.89 -3.57
C PHE A 469 36.96 -19.94 -2.86
N ALA A 470 36.95 -20.03 -1.53
CA ALA A 470 35.72 -20.10 -0.74
C ALA A 470 34.82 -18.88 -0.96
N LYS A 471 35.40 -17.67 -1.01
CA LYS A 471 34.67 -16.44 -1.36
C LYS A 471 34.00 -16.55 -2.74
N SER A 472 34.75 -16.92 -3.77
CA SER A 472 34.23 -17.05 -5.13
C SER A 472 33.14 -18.13 -5.23
N TRP A 473 33.34 -19.26 -4.57
CA TRP A 473 32.39 -20.36 -4.52
C TRP A 473 31.09 -19.97 -3.80
N LEU A 474 31.18 -19.37 -2.61
CA LEU A 474 30.00 -18.94 -1.85
C LEU A 474 29.23 -17.82 -2.55
N LEU A 475 29.91 -16.90 -3.26
CA LEU A 475 29.23 -15.92 -4.10
C LEU A 475 28.40 -16.58 -5.21
N ASN A 476 28.85 -17.74 -5.73
CA ASN A 476 28.06 -18.54 -6.66
C ASN A 476 26.92 -19.30 -5.96
N VAL A 477 27.11 -19.77 -4.72
CA VAL A 477 26.04 -20.36 -3.90
C VAL A 477 24.92 -19.33 -3.69
N ILE A 478 25.24 -18.09 -3.33
CA ILE A 478 24.22 -17.02 -3.22
C ILE A 478 23.52 -16.79 -4.56
N LYS A 479 24.26 -16.66 -5.66
CA LYS A 479 23.66 -16.47 -6.99
C LYS A 479 22.76 -17.64 -7.40
N ALA A 480 23.09 -18.86 -6.98
CA ALA A 480 22.24 -20.02 -7.20
C ALA A 480 20.97 -19.94 -6.35
N ALA A 481 21.10 -19.64 -5.05
CA ALA A 481 19.98 -19.47 -4.14
C ALA A 481 19.02 -18.34 -4.57
N GLU A 482 19.55 -17.23 -5.11
CA GLU A 482 18.76 -16.12 -5.68
C GLU A 482 17.96 -16.52 -6.93
N ARG A 483 18.37 -17.58 -7.63
CA ARG A 483 17.78 -18.05 -8.90
C ARG A 483 16.93 -19.30 -8.74
N GLU A 484 16.96 -19.93 -7.58
CA GLU A 484 16.26 -21.18 -7.35
C GLU A 484 14.76 -20.99 -7.62
N GLN A 485 14.09 -21.94 -8.28
CA GLN A 485 12.65 -21.85 -8.57
C GLN A 485 11.87 -23.07 -8.07
N TRP A 486 12.58 -24.05 -7.49
CA TRP A 486 12.07 -25.34 -7.08
C TRP A 486 12.78 -25.80 -5.80
N TYR A 487 12.24 -26.84 -5.17
CA TYR A 487 12.76 -27.38 -3.92
C TYR A 487 14.14 -28.03 -4.12
N ASN A 488 15.18 -27.48 -3.48
CA ASN A 488 16.57 -27.97 -3.54
C ASN A 488 17.23 -27.97 -2.16
N VAL A 489 17.16 -29.11 -1.47
CA VAL A 489 17.63 -29.25 -0.08
C VAL A 489 19.15 -29.10 0.02
N ASP A 490 19.91 -29.68 -0.91
CA ASP A 490 21.38 -29.65 -0.86
C ASP A 490 21.91 -28.22 -0.95
N LEU A 491 21.33 -27.40 -1.84
CA LEU A 491 21.69 -25.98 -1.96
C LEU A 491 21.32 -25.22 -0.69
N LEU A 492 20.15 -25.50 -0.12
CA LEU A 492 19.71 -24.87 1.12
C LEU A 492 20.60 -25.25 2.31
N GLU A 493 20.99 -26.52 2.45
CA GLU A 493 21.90 -26.97 3.50
C GLU A 493 23.26 -26.27 3.39
N LEU A 494 23.81 -26.15 2.17
CA LEU A 494 25.03 -25.37 1.93
C LEU A 494 24.84 -23.90 2.30
N PHE A 495 23.72 -23.30 1.91
CA PHE A 495 23.40 -21.92 2.23
C PHE A 495 23.32 -21.70 3.75
N LEU A 496 22.54 -22.51 4.46
CA LEU A 496 22.36 -22.43 5.91
C LEU A 496 23.66 -22.71 6.68
N LYS A 497 24.53 -23.57 6.13
CA LYS A 497 25.82 -23.88 6.74
C LYS A 497 26.82 -22.71 6.68
N PHE A 498 26.87 -21.97 5.57
CA PHE A 498 27.93 -20.98 5.34
C PHE A 498 27.47 -19.52 5.42
N ILE A 499 26.18 -19.25 5.28
CA ILE A 499 25.60 -17.91 5.37
C ILE A 499 24.84 -17.83 6.69
N ALA A 500 25.57 -17.59 7.76
CA ALA A 500 25.04 -17.47 9.12
C ALA A 500 25.72 -16.30 9.84
N PRO A 501 25.08 -15.71 10.86
CA PRO A 501 25.72 -14.82 11.83
C PRO A 501 27.10 -15.33 12.24
N THR A 502 28.11 -14.45 12.20
CA THR A 502 29.49 -14.85 12.46
C THR A 502 30.24 -13.75 13.19
N TYR A 503 30.92 -14.14 14.26
CA TYR A 503 31.91 -13.33 14.94
C TYR A 503 33.32 -13.54 14.40
N LEU A 504 34.03 -12.45 14.09
CA LEU A 504 35.44 -12.45 13.74
C LEU A 504 36.24 -11.59 14.75
N PRO A 505 37.26 -12.12 15.44
CA PRO A 505 37.90 -11.44 16.57
C PRO A 505 38.41 -10.02 16.30
N ASN A 506 38.91 -9.77 15.09
CA ASN A 506 39.47 -8.46 14.71
C ASN A 506 38.47 -7.55 14.00
N HIS A 507 37.31 -8.08 13.62
CA HIS A 507 36.38 -7.38 12.73
C HIS A 507 34.97 -7.23 13.32
N GLY A 508 34.70 -7.87 14.45
CA GLY A 508 33.41 -7.82 15.14
C GLY A 508 32.42 -8.85 14.60
N THR A 509 31.14 -8.56 14.78
CA THR A 509 30.03 -9.44 14.40
C THR A 509 29.48 -9.03 13.04
N PHE A 510 29.21 -10.01 12.19
CA PHE A 510 28.59 -9.82 10.89
C PHE A 510 27.28 -10.62 10.83
N ILE A 511 26.19 -9.94 10.55
CA ILE A 511 24.85 -10.50 10.43
C ILE A 511 24.40 -10.37 8.97
N PRO A 512 24.27 -11.48 8.22
CA PRO A 512 23.68 -11.44 6.89
C PRO A 512 22.24 -10.94 6.95
N PHE A 513 21.87 -10.05 6.04
CA PHE A 513 20.52 -9.51 5.92
C PHE A 513 20.08 -9.45 4.47
N ASP A 514 19.14 -10.33 4.11
CA ASP A 514 18.47 -10.30 2.81
C ASP A 514 17.05 -10.88 2.98
N PRO A 515 16.08 -10.03 3.34
CA PRO A 515 14.72 -10.47 3.62
C PRO A 515 13.97 -10.92 2.36
N ILE A 516 14.42 -10.49 1.18
CA ILE A 516 13.86 -10.96 -0.10
C ILE A 516 14.31 -12.40 -0.35
N LEU A 517 15.61 -12.67 -0.23
CA LEU A 517 16.15 -14.02 -0.36
C LEU A 517 15.58 -14.96 0.70
N ALA A 518 15.45 -14.49 1.95
CA ALA A 518 14.84 -15.27 3.03
C ALA A 518 13.38 -15.65 2.73
N SER A 519 12.52 -14.70 2.32
CA SER A 519 11.12 -15.01 1.95
C SER A 519 11.05 -15.93 0.74
N HIS A 520 11.90 -15.71 -0.26
CA HIS A 520 11.97 -16.55 -1.45
C HIS A 520 12.30 -18.01 -1.10
N LEU A 521 13.39 -18.22 -0.36
CA LEU A 521 13.79 -19.56 0.08
C LEU A 521 12.78 -20.18 1.06
N SER A 522 12.14 -19.38 1.93
CA SER A 522 11.12 -19.88 2.86
C SER A 522 9.85 -20.33 2.14
N THR A 523 9.51 -19.71 1.02
CA THR A 523 8.38 -20.15 0.16
C THR A 523 8.67 -21.51 -0.46
N LEU A 524 9.92 -21.73 -0.89
CA LEU A 524 10.36 -23.01 -1.43
C LEU A 524 10.52 -24.07 -0.32
N HIS A 525 10.98 -23.66 0.86
CA HIS A 525 11.37 -24.53 1.99
C HIS A 525 10.66 -24.12 3.29
N PRO A 526 9.34 -24.33 3.41
CA PRO A 526 8.55 -23.81 4.53
C PRO A 526 8.96 -24.41 5.89
N THR A 527 9.50 -25.63 5.92
CA THR A 527 10.01 -26.26 7.16
C THR A 527 11.27 -25.57 7.69
N GLU A 528 12.03 -24.92 6.82
CA GLU A 528 13.29 -24.24 7.14
C GLU A 528 13.13 -22.73 7.31
N LYS A 529 11.90 -22.20 7.27
CA LYS A 529 11.63 -20.75 7.41
C LYS A 529 12.33 -20.15 8.62
N ARG A 530 12.28 -20.83 9.77
CA ARG A 530 12.91 -20.36 11.01
C ARG A 530 14.44 -20.31 10.91
N ASN A 531 15.07 -21.30 10.29
CA ASN A 531 16.53 -21.33 10.07
C ASN A 531 16.96 -20.25 9.07
N LEU A 532 16.17 -20.02 8.03
CA LEU A 532 16.40 -18.94 7.06
C LEU A 532 16.27 -17.56 7.69
N GLU A 533 15.23 -17.33 8.49
CA GLU A 533 15.05 -16.06 9.23
C GLU A 533 16.15 -15.86 10.28
N TYR A 534 16.64 -16.94 10.89
CA TYR A 534 17.81 -16.86 11.76
C TYR A 534 19.06 -16.43 10.98
N ASN A 535 19.36 -17.12 9.88
CA ASN A 535 20.58 -16.89 9.12
C ASN A 535 20.62 -15.54 8.37
N LEU A 536 19.45 -15.04 7.95
CA LEU A 536 19.27 -13.80 7.19
C LEU A 536 18.60 -12.69 8.00
N LEU A 537 18.61 -12.82 9.33
CA LEU A 537 18.02 -11.92 10.32
C LEU A 537 16.49 -11.83 10.31
N CYS A 538 15.85 -11.72 9.14
CA CYS A 538 14.40 -11.85 8.96
C CYS A 538 14.02 -12.12 7.49
N SER A 539 12.75 -12.44 7.26
CA SER A 539 12.08 -12.48 5.96
C SER A 539 11.16 -11.26 5.78
N ASN A 540 10.65 -11.01 4.57
CA ASN A 540 9.65 -9.94 4.37
C ASN A 540 8.33 -10.23 5.10
N ASP A 541 8.07 -11.50 5.42
CA ASP A 541 6.87 -11.96 6.13
C ASP A 541 7.08 -12.07 7.64
N SER A 542 8.28 -11.73 8.13
CA SER A 542 8.57 -11.75 9.55
C SER A 542 7.87 -10.58 10.26
N GLU A 543 7.26 -10.88 11.40
CA GLU A 543 6.78 -9.84 12.31
C GLU A 543 7.96 -9.04 12.89
N LYS A 544 7.75 -7.75 13.16
CA LYS A 544 8.78 -6.87 13.76
C LYS A 544 9.34 -7.42 15.08
N ILE A 545 8.53 -8.17 15.82
CA ILE A 545 8.92 -8.82 17.07
C ILE A 545 10.00 -9.90 16.86
N ASN A 546 9.91 -10.71 15.80
CA ASN A 546 10.89 -11.76 15.49
C ASN A 546 12.25 -11.14 15.13
N LEU A 547 12.24 -10.06 14.36
CA LEU A 547 13.44 -9.29 14.04
C LEU A 547 14.13 -8.78 15.32
N LYS A 548 13.35 -8.15 16.23
CA LYS A 548 13.86 -7.65 17.51
C LYS A 548 14.45 -8.78 18.38
N GLN A 549 13.77 -9.93 18.44
CA GLN A 549 14.23 -11.13 19.15
C GLN A 549 15.55 -11.67 18.59
N ASN A 550 15.66 -11.82 17.27
CA ASN A 550 16.88 -12.29 16.61
C ASN A 550 18.06 -11.33 16.85
N ILE A 551 17.85 -10.01 16.78
CA ILE A 551 18.90 -9.02 17.08
C ILE A 551 19.41 -9.17 18.51
N ALA A 552 18.50 -9.29 19.49
CA ALA A 552 18.89 -9.47 20.89
C ALA A 552 19.69 -10.77 21.09
N ALA A 553 19.27 -11.86 20.46
CA ALA A 553 19.99 -13.13 20.49
C ALA A 553 21.40 -12.98 19.91
N PHE A 554 21.56 -12.35 18.74
CA PHE A 554 22.86 -12.15 18.11
C PHE A 554 23.79 -11.22 18.87
N LEU A 555 23.26 -10.15 19.47
CA LEU A 555 24.06 -9.30 20.34
C LEU A 555 24.63 -10.12 21.51
N LEU A 556 23.81 -10.95 22.15
CA LEU A 556 24.26 -11.77 23.28
C LEU A 556 25.21 -12.90 22.86
N HIS A 557 24.88 -13.65 21.81
CA HIS A 557 25.64 -14.82 21.36
C HIS A 557 26.94 -14.41 20.66
N GLU A 558 26.81 -13.68 19.55
CA GLU A 558 27.92 -13.39 18.66
C GLU A 558 28.79 -12.27 19.23
N LYS A 559 28.19 -11.12 19.57
CA LYS A 559 28.97 -9.96 20.00
C LYS A 559 29.50 -10.11 21.42
N TYR A 560 28.65 -10.42 22.39
CA TYR A 560 29.08 -10.51 23.79
C TYR A 560 29.65 -11.88 24.16
N GLY A 561 29.05 -12.99 23.71
CA GLY A 561 29.50 -14.36 24.00
C GLY A 561 30.87 -14.65 23.41
N HIS A 562 30.96 -14.71 22.08
CA HIS A 562 32.25 -14.92 21.41
C HIS A 562 33.21 -13.74 21.64
N GLY A 563 32.71 -12.50 21.65
CA GLY A 563 33.57 -11.35 21.97
C GLY A 563 34.24 -11.45 23.32
N PHE A 564 33.56 -11.99 24.33
CA PHE A 564 34.18 -12.28 25.62
C PHE A 564 35.24 -13.37 25.52
N PHE A 565 34.95 -14.50 24.86
CA PHE A 565 35.91 -15.58 24.67
C PHE A 565 37.22 -15.07 24.04
N TYR A 566 37.14 -14.41 22.89
CA TYR A 566 38.31 -14.00 22.12
C TYR A 566 39.08 -12.84 22.74
N ASN A 567 38.43 -11.94 23.50
CA ASN A 567 39.10 -10.77 24.09
C ASN A 567 39.46 -10.92 25.57
N GLN A 568 38.81 -11.81 26.32
CA GLN A 568 38.99 -11.90 27.78
C GLN A 568 39.64 -13.20 28.24
N THR A 569 39.71 -14.24 27.39
CA THR A 569 40.34 -15.52 27.76
C THR A 569 41.72 -15.70 27.15
N VAL A 570 42.57 -16.52 27.78
CA VAL A 570 43.93 -16.81 27.27
C VAL A 570 43.87 -17.68 26.01
N LEU A 571 43.01 -18.70 26.02
CA LEU A 571 42.79 -19.57 24.86
C LEU A 571 42.24 -18.80 23.66
N GLY A 572 41.16 -18.03 23.85
CA GLY A 572 40.53 -17.26 22.78
C GLY A 572 41.47 -16.24 22.14
N LYS A 573 42.29 -15.54 22.92
CA LYS A 573 43.30 -14.61 22.39
C LYS A 573 44.31 -15.29 21.46
N GLN A 574 44.75 -16.51 21.79
CA GLN A 574 45.69 -17.26 20.95
C GLN A 574 45.04 -17.68 19.63
N ILE A 575 43.76 -18.10 19.66
CA ILE A 575 43.00 -18.41 18.44
C ILE A 575 42.81 -17.15 17.59
N ALA A 576 42.47 -16.01 18.21
CA ALA A 576 42.34 -14.73 17.52
C ALA A 576 43.64 -14.30 16.82
N ILE A 577 44.80 -14.52 17.47
CA ILE A 577 46.11 -14.28 16.89
C ILE A 577 46.34 -15.18 15.66
N LEU A 578 46.05 -16.48 15.75
CA LEU A 578 46.19 -17.39 14.61
C LEU A 578 45.29 -16.98 13.44
N GLN A 579 44.01 -16.67 13.71
CA GLN A 579 43.06 -16.23 12.69
C GLN A 579 43.49 -14.91 12.03
N LYS A 580 44.04 -13.95 12.80
CA LYS A 580 44.58 -12.68 12.28
C LYS A 580 45.67 -12.89 11.24
N HIS A 581 46.51 -13.91 11.46
CA HIS A 581 47.63 -14.27 10.58
C HIS A 581 47.23 -15.20 9.43
N GLY A 582 45.93 -15.39 9.18
CA GLY A 582 45.42 -16.11 8.03
C GLY A 582 45.51 -17.63 8.15
N TYR A 583 45.72 -18.17 9.35
CA TYR A 583 45.59 -19.59 9.64
C TYR A 583 44.09 -19.88 9.84
N PRO A 584 43.42 -20.48 8.84
CA PRO A 584 41.96 -20.43 8.70
C PRO A 584 41.23 -21.32 9.70
N ASP A 585 39.94 -21.03 9.91
CA ASP A 585 38.91 -21.88 10.52
C ASP A 585 38.58 -23.13 9.66
N GLY A 586 39.59 -23.84 9.18
CA GLY A 586 39.41 -25.14 8.53
C GLY A 586 39.38 -25.17 6.99
N SER A 587 39.82 -24.13 6.27
CA SER A 587 39.97 -24.24 4.80
C SER A 587 41.23 -25.04 4.44
N TYR A 588 41.02 -26.21 3.86
CA TYR A 588 42.04 -27.16 3.44
C TYR A 588 42.88 -26.62 2.28
N ASP A 589 44.15 -26.32 2.55
CA ASP A 589 45.18 -26.27 1.51
C ASP A 589 46.16 -27.42 1.80
N GLU A 590 46.20 -28.44 0.93
CA GLU A 590 46.92 -29.71 1.16
C GLU A 590 48.46 -29.56 1.19
N GLY A 591 48.97 -28.34 1.00
CA GLY A 591 50.39 -27.96 1.20
C GLY A 591 50.70 -27.29 2.55
N ALA A 592 49.78 -27.29 3.51
CA ALA A 592 49.81 -26.46 4.71
C ALA A 592 51.03 -26.64 5.65
N LEU A 593 51.69 -25.51 5.96
CA LEU A 593 52.64 -25.32 7.05
C LEU A 593 52.08 -25.82 8.40
N ASP A 594 52.93 -26.29 9.31
CA ASP A 594 52.58 -26.82 10.64
C ASP A 594 51.61 -25.93 11.45
N SER A 595 51.67 -24.62 11.25
CA SER A 595 50.79 -23.63 11.87
C SER A 595 49.29 -23.82 11.59
N ASN A 596 48.89 -24.33 10.40
CA ASN A 596 47.49 -24.62 10.10
C ASN A 596 46.95 -25.79 10.94
N LYS A 597 47.79 -26.82 11.14
CA LYS A 597 47.42 -27.98 11.98
C LYS A 597 47.32 -27.59 13.45
N ILE A 598 48.21 -26.70 13.91
CA ILE A 598 48.14 -26.08 15.24
C ILE A 598 46.84 -25.31 15.41
N ALA A 599 46.49 -24.44 14.46
CA ALA A 599 45.27 -23.65 14.54
C ALA A 599 44.02 -24.54 14.59
N LYS A 600 43.95 -25.56 13.73
CA LYS A 600 42.84 -26.52 13.70
C LYS A 600 42.65 -27.23 15.04
N ILE A 601 43.70 -27.85 15.60
CA ILE A 601 43.55 -28.66 16.81
C ILE A 601 43.23 -27.82 18.07
N ILE A 602 43.73 -26.58 18.13
CA ILE A 602 43.42 -25.63 19.22
C ILE A 602 42.00 -25.09 19.08
N HIS A 603 41.56 -24.79 17.86
CA HIS A 603 40.19 -24.37 17.62
C HIS A 603 39.21 -25.48 18.01
N GLU A 604 39.41 -26.71 17.51
CA GLU A 604 38.59 -27.88 17.83
C GLU A 604 38.50 -28.13 19.34
N SER A 605 39.60 -27.99 20.08
CA SER A 605 39.62 -28.18 21.55
C SER A 605 38.90 -27.09 22.35
N SER A 606 38.45 -26.03 21.67
CA SER A 606 37.73 -24.90 22.27
C SER A 606 36.23 -24.86 21.93
N ILE A 607 35.79 -25.57 20.88
CA ILE A 607 34.42 -25.46 20.33
C ILE A 607 33.36 -25.63 21.41
N ILE A 608 33.38 -26.74 22.16
CA ILE A 608 32.35 -27.05 23.16
C ILE A 608 32.26 -25.95 24.24
N VAL A 609 33.40 -25.42 24.67
CA VAL A 609 33.45 -24.41 25.74
C VAL A 609 33.03 -23.05 25.21
N ASN A 610 33.55 -22.63 24.05
CA ASN A 610 33.21 -21.35 23.43
C ASN A 610 31.73 -21.27 23.03
N GLU A 611 31.24 -22.23 22.24
CA GLU A 611 29.85 -22.28 21.77
C GLU A 611 28.88 -22.46 22.95
N GLY A 612 29.24 -23.29 23.93
CA GLY A 612 28.44 -23.47 25.14
C GLY A 612 28.32 -22.19 25.97
N PHE A 613 29.39 -21.39 26.07
CA PHE A 613 29.36 -20.11 26.77
C PHE A 613 28.56 -19.05 26.01
N ALA A 614 28.69 -18.99 24.68
CA ALA A 614 27.87 -18.10 23.86
C ALA A 614 26.37 -18.44 23.97
N ALA A 615 26.02 -19.72 23.93
CA ALA A 615 24.65 -20.17 24.16
C ALA A 615 24.15 -19.87 25.58
N TRP A 616 25.00 -20.04 26.61
CA TRP A 616 24.65 -19.69 27.99
C TRP A 616 24.39 -18.18 28.13
N MET A 617 25.24 -17.34 27.55
CA MET A 617 25.08 -15.89 27.50
C MET A 617 23.76 -15.52 26.81
N GLU A 618 23.45 -16.14 25.69
CA GLU A 618 22.21 -15.88 24.96
C GLU A 618 20.98 -16.24 25.80
N LEU A 619 20.82 -17.51 26.17
CA LEU A 619 19.60 -18.00 26.79
C LEU A 619 19.36 -17.41 28.18
N THR A 620 20.41 -17.20 28.96
CA THR A 620 20.32 -16.64 30.32
C THR A 620 19.86 -15.18 30.29
N PHE A 621 20.41 -14.37 29.39
CA PHE A 621 20.13 -12.93 29.38
C PHE A 621 18.93 -12.56 28.52
N LEU A 622 18.58 -13.32 27.47
CA LEU A 622 17.28 -13.18 26.81
C LEU A 622 16.13 -13.29 27.81
N ASN A 623 16.22 -14.23 28.76
CA ASN A 623 15.19 -14.40 29.78
C ASN A 623 15.04 -13.18 30.72
N LYS A 624 16.05 -12.30 30.78
CA LYS A 624 16.08 -11.12 31.63
C LYS A 624 15.63 -9.84 30.91
N LEU A 625 15.52 -9.85 29.59
CA LEU A 625 15.06 -8.70 28.79
C LEU A 625 13.52 -8.53 28.87
N ASP A 626 13.01 -7.59 28.08
CA ASP A 626 11.57 -7.30 27.98
C ASP A 626 10.74 -8.54 27.60
N SER A 627 9.44 -8.49 27.88
CA SER A 627 8.56 -9.65 27.72
C SER A 627 8.42 -10.13 26.28
N GLU A 628 8.52 -9.23 25.30
CA GLU A 628 8.48 -9.59 23.87
C GLU A 628 9.72 -10.39 23.50
N ILE A 629 10.89 -9.97 23.96
CA ILE A 629 12.15 -10.68 23.72
C ILE A 629 12.20 -12.01 24.47
N ARG A 630 11.76 -12.01 25.74
CA ARG A 630 11.77 -13.20 26.61
C ARG A 630 11.03 -14.39 26.00
N GLN A 631 9.96 -14.16 25.25
CA GLN A 631 9.19 -15.23 24.59
C GLN A 631 10.03 -16.06 23.60
N SER A 632 11.13 -15.50 23.08
CA SER A 632 12.03 -16.24 22.19
C SER A 632 12.87 -17.30 22.89
N VAL A 633 13.06 -17.24 24.22
CA VAL A 633 14.02 -18.13 24.93
C VAL A 633 13.80 -19.60 24.58
N ASN A 634 12.56 -20.09 24.60
CA ASN A 634 12.27 -21.50 24.30
C ASN A 634 12.58 -21.87 22.84
N SER A 635 12.27 -20.98 21.89
CA SER A 635 12.58 -21.23 20.48
C SER A 635 14.08 -21.16 20.21
N ARG A 636 14.80 -20.27 20.90
CA ARG A 636 16.26 -20.18 20.84
C ARG A 636 16.93 -21.41 21.47
N GLU A 637 16.41 -21.89 22.59
CA GLU A 637 16.88 -23.10 23.27
C GLU A 637 16.73 -24.33 22.38
N SER A 638 15.54 -24.53 21.78
CA SER A 638 15.30 -25.62 20.84
C SER A 638 16.27 -25.56 19.65
N LEU A 639 16.49 -24.37 19.09
CA LEU A 639 17.39 -24.19 17.94
C LEU A 639 18.82 -24.61 18.27
N LEU A 640 19.36 -24.06 19.35
CA LEU A 640 20.76 -24.23 19.72
C LEU A 640 21.03 -25.62 20.30
N LEU A 641 20.19 -26.10 21.22
CA LEU A 641 20.51 -27.29 22.01
C LEU A 641 20.00 -28.58 21.39
N HIS A 642 18.96 -28.53 20.55
CA HIS A 642 18.27 -29.72 20.05
C HIS A 642 18.33 -29.85 18.53
N GLU A 643 18.15 -28.75 17.80
CA GLU A 643 18.09 -28.76 16.33
C GLU A 643 19.47 -28.59 15.69
N SER A 644 20.45 -27.98 16.37
CA SER A 644 21.81 -27.86 15.87
C SER A 644 22.50 -29.23 15.73
N THR A 645 23.04 -29.48 14.54
CA THR A 645 23.78 -30.70 14.19
C THR A 645 25.20 -30.37 13.70
N GLY A 646 26.06 -31.37 13.56
CA GLY A 646 27.39 -31.23 12.94
C GLY A 646 28.53 -31.78 13.78
N MET A 647 28.33 -31.99 15.08
CA MET A 647 29.40 -32.51 15.95
C MET A 647 29.77 -33.95 15.61
N TYR A 648 28.81 -34.80 15.25
CA TYR A 648 29.09 -36.19 14.88
C TYR A 648 29.82 -36.32 13.53
N GLU A 649 29.60 -35.39 12.60
CA GLU A 649 30.41 -35.28 11.38
C GLU A 649 31.82 -34.83 11.71
N LEU A 650 31.96 -33.80 12.56
CA LEU A 650 33.25 -33.29 13.00
C LEU A 650 34.06 -34.36 13.74
N GLU A 651 33.43 -35.20 14.55
CA GLU A 651 34.03 -36.37 15.20
C GLU A 651 34.69 -37.34 14.21
N LYS A 652 34.15 -37.49 13.00
CA LYS A 652 34.74 -38.39 12.00
C LYS A 652 36.01 -37.80 11.37
N GLU A 653 36.15 -36.48 11.37
CA GLU A 653 37.24 -35.78 10.69
C GLU A 653 38.33 -35.28 11.65
N SER A 654 37.95 -34.85 12.86
CA SER A 654 38.83 -34.24 13.85
C SER A 654 39.60 -35.28 14.64
N GLU A 655 40.93 -35.12 14.74
CA GLU A 655 41.75 -35.94 15.65
C GLU A 655 41.38 -35.70 17.13
N TYR A 656 41.00 -34.46 17.47
CA TYR A 656 40.58 -34.10 18.82
C TYR A 656 39.27 -34.81 19.19
N PHE A 657 38.23 -34.72 18.35
CA PHE A 657 36.93 -35.31 18.67
C PHE A 657 36.90 -36.84 18.52
N LYS A 658 37.78 -37.45 17.70
CA LYS A 658 38.02 -38.91 17.77
C LYS A 658 38.50 -39.36 19.14
N LYS A 659 39.33 -38.51 19.78
CA LYS A 659 39.88 -38.78 21.09
C LYS A 659 38.89 -38.45 22.21
N TYR A 660 38.17 -37.35 22.05
CA TYR A 660 37.21 -36.80 23.01
C TYR A 660 35.87 -36.56 22.30
N PRO A 661 35.09 -37.62 22.06
CA PRO A 661 33.81 -37.50 21.36
C PRO A 661 32.85 -36.63 22.18
N SER A 662 32.02 -35.85 21.48
CA SER A 662 30.99 -35.04 22.12
C SER A 662 29.84 -35.93 22.60
N ARG A 663 29.18 -35.49 23.67
CA ARG A 663 27.98 -36.19 24.18
C ARG A 663 26.75 -35.95 23.31
N PHE A 664 26.74 -34.85 22.56
CA PHE A 664 25.57 -34.38 21.82
C PHE A 664 25.96 -33.97 20.40
N ASN A 665 25.02 -34.08 19.47
CA ASN A 665 25.26 -33.62 18.10
C ASN A 665 25.31 -32.07 17.99
N SER A 666 24.78 -31.36 18.99
CA SER A 666 24.84 -29.90 19.08
C SER A 666 26.15 -29.45 19.71
N ARG A 667 26.85 -28.54 19.01
CA ARG A 667 28.09 -27.91 19.52
C ARG A 667 27.87 -27.02 20.75
N TYR A 668 26.63 -26.60 20.98
CA TYR A 668 26.26 -25.68 22.05
C TYR A 668 25.95 -26.42 23.36
N ARG A 669 25.31 -27.58 23.26
CA ARG A 669 24.61 -28.21 24.38
C ARG A 669 25.53 -28.61 25.52
N GLU A 670 26.64 -29.25 25.18
CA GLU A 670 27.51 -29.86 26.18
C GLU A 670 28.14 -28.83 27.12
N GLY A 671 28.71 -27.76 26.57
CA GLY A 671 29.26 -26.66 27.36
C GLY A 671 28.17 -25.85 28.07
N TYR A 672 27.03 -25.64 27.40
CA TYR A 672 25.87 -24.96 27.99
C TYR A 672 25.37 -25.67 29.26
N GLU A 673 25.17 -26.99 29.22
CA GLU A 673 24.66 -27.77 30.36
C GLU A 673 25.60 -27.66 31.58
N CYS A 674 26.92 -27.71 31.36
CA CYS A 674 27.90 -27.51 32.44
C CYS A 674 27.83 -26.12 33.06
N LEU A 675 27.71 -25.09 32.21
CA LEU A 675 27.64 -23.69 32.67
C LEU A 675 26.31 -23.39 33.36
N LYS A 676 25.21 -23.98 32.84
CA LYS A 676 23.88 -23.91 33.45
C LYS A 676 23.87 -24.57 34.82
N GLU A 677 24.49 -25.73 34.97
CA GLU A 677 24.63 -26.40 36.27
C GLU A 677 25.37 -25.54 37.30
N ILE A 678 26.49 -24.92 36.90
CA ILE A 678 27.21 -23.96 37.75
C ILE A 678 26.31 -22.76 38.09
N ASN A 679 25.53 -22.26 37.13
CA ASN A 679 24.61 -21.14 37.34
C ASN A 679 23.48 -21.47 38.31
N ASP A 680 22.90 -22.67 38.19
CA ASP A 680 21.74 -23.14 38.96
C ASP A 680 22.11 -23.40 40.44
N VAL A 681 23.36 -23.78 40.72
CA VAL A 681 23.86 -23.99 42.09
C VAL A 681 24.42 -22.71 42.71
N LEU A 682 25.13 -21.90 41.91
CA LEU A 682 25.79 -20.67 42.37
C LEU A 682 25.06 -19.42 41.84
N HIS A 683 25.70 -18.69 40.93
CA HIS A 683 25.17 -17.48 40.30
C HIS A 683 25.97 -17.17 39.01
N GLU A 684 25.49 -16.24 38.19
CA GLU A 684 26.03 -15.97 36.85
C GLU A 684 27.51 -15.56 36.87
N ARG A 685 27.92 -14.76 37.86
CA ARG A 685 29.32 -14.35 38.01
C ARG A 685 30.28 -15.52 38.29
N CYS A 686 29.83 -16.61 38.90
CA CYS A 686 30.63 -17.82 39.09
C CYS A 686 30.82 -18.56 37.76
N VAL A 687 29.82 -18.55 36.87
CA VAL A 687 29.91 -19.10 35.52
C VAL A 687 31.03 -18.39 34.73
N VAL A 688 31.05 -17.06 34.75
CA VAL A 688 32.10 -16.25 34.10
C VAL A 688 33.50 -16.64 34.63
N ARG A 689 33.63 -16.84 35.96
CA ARG A 689 34.91 -17.22 36.56
C ARG A 689 35.31 -18.65 36.19
N ALA A 690 34.38 -19.60 36.22
CA ALA A 690 34.61 -20.97 35.82
C ALA A 690 35.05 -21.07 34.34
N PHE A 691 34.40 -20.32 33.46
CA PHE A 691 34.75 -20.24 32.05
C PHE A 691 36.16 -19.68 31.83
N ILE A 692 36.53 -18.59 32.52
CA ILE A 692 37.92 -18.06 32.48
C ILE A 692 38.92 -19.12 32.95
N ILE A 693 38.62 -19.83 34.05
CA ILE A 693 39.51 -20.89 34.56
C ILE A 693 39.60 -22.04 33.55
N ALA A 694 38.51 -22.45 32.92
CA ALA A 694 38.52 -23.54 31.93
C ALA A 694 39.34 -23.18 30.68
N THR A 695 39.37 -21.90 30.31
CA THR A 695 40.05 -21.38 29.11
C THR A 695 41.42 -20.75 29.39
N ASP A 696 41.93 -20.85 30.62
CA ASP A 696 43.27 -20.40 31.00
C ASP A 696 44.33 -21.43 30.58
N ILE A 697 44.51 -21.57 29.27
CA ILE A 697 45.43 -22.52 28.62
C ILE A 697 46.35 -21.75 27.68
N ASN A 698 47.67 -21.89 27.84
CA ASN A 698 48.68 -21.18 27.05
C ASN A 698 49.55 -22.14 26.20
N TYR A 699 49.25 -22.25 24.92
CA TYR A 699 49.99 -23.05 23.95
C TYR A 699 51.27 -22.36 23.43
N GLY A 700 51.62 -21.18 23.95
CA GLY A 700 52.81 -20.44 23.54
C GLY A 700 52.64 -19.72 22.21
N ILE A 701 51.40 -19.38 21.85
CA ILE A 701 51.07 -18.57 20.69
C ILE A 701 50.99 -17.12 21.13
N MET A 702 51.77 -16.25 20.48
CA MET A 702 51.80 -14.84 20.81
C MET A 702 52.05 -13.99 19.58
N GLU A 703 51.66 -12.73 19.64
CA GLU A 703 51.99 -11.72 18.64
C GLU A 703 53.02 -10.77 19.27
N ASN A 704 54.15 -10.57 18.60
CA ASN A 704 55.19 -9.65 19.11
C ASN A 704 54.78 -8.18 18.89
N SER A 705 55.59 -7.24 19.38
CA SER A 705 55.33 -5.79 19.22
C SER A 705 55.30 -5.31 17.77
N GLU A 706 55.87 -6.08 16.83
CA GLU A 706 55.83 -5.79 15.39
C GLU A 706 54.59 -6.40 14.71
N GLY A 707 53.71 -7.06 15.45
CA GLY A 707 52.55 -7.74 14.88
C GLY A 707 52.88 -9.06 14.20
N LYS A 708 54.04 -9.67 14.43
CA LYS A 708 54.42 -10.97 13.85
C LYS A 708 54.00 -12.12 14.75
N LEU A 709 53.52 -13.20 14.14
CA LEU A 709 53.18 -14.44 14.83
C LEU A 709 54.44 -15.13 15.38
N GLY A 710 54.42 -15.45 16.67
CA GLY A 710 55.38 -16.33 17.33
C GLY A 710 54.66 -17.57 17.86
N ILE A 711 55.16 -18.75 17.49
CA ILE A 711 54.72 -20.04 18.04
C ILE A 711 55.93 -20.65 18.77
N GLN A 712 55.86 -20.76 20.10
CA GLN A 712 56.97 -21.24 20.93
C GLN A 712 57.08 -22.77 20.99
N LYS A 713 56.00 -23.49 20.69
CA LYS A 713 55.91 -24.95 20.77
C LYS A 713 55.76 -25.54 19.37
N SER A 714 56.38 -26.70 19.11
CA SER A 714 56.17 -27.38 17.83
C SER A 714 54.73 -27.89 17.71
N PHE A 715 54.30 -28.23 16.48
CA PHE A 715 52.99 -28.86 16.29
C PHE A 715 52.85 -30.16 17.09
N GLN A 716 53.91 -30.98 17.19
CA GLN A 716 53.87 -32.23 17.95
C GLN A 716 53.76 -31.98 19.46
N ASP A 717 54.40 -30.92 19.97
CA ASP A 717 54.26 -30.53 21.38
C ASP A 717 52.84 -30.06 21.67
N ILE A 718 52.26 -29.21 20.81
CA ILE A 718 50.87 -28.76 21.00
C ILE A 718 49.91 -29.94 20.87
N LYS A 719 50.09 -30.80 19.87
CA LYS A 719 49.26 -31.99 19.66
C LYS A 719 49.31 -32.93 20.85
N SER A 720 50.50 -33.21 21.38
CA SER A 720 50.64 -34.07 22.56
C SER A 720 49.97 -33.46 23.78
N LEU A 721 50.12 -32.14 24.01
CA LEU A 721 49.42 -31.45 25.11
C LEU A 721 47.90 -31.51 24.97
N VAL A 722 47.37 -31.26 23.77
CA VAL A 722 45.92 -31.25 23.53
C VAL A 722 45.30 -32.65 23.64
N LEU A 723 46.02 -33.70 23.24
CA LEU A 723 45.52 -35.08 23.17
C LEU A 723 45.99 -36.00 24.32
N ASP A 724 46.63 -35.45 25.37
CA ASP A 724 47.11 -36.23 26.52
C ASP A 724 45.96 -36.63 27.46
N ASP A 725 45.70 -37.94 27.55
CA ASP A 725 44.68 -38.50 28.46
C ASP A 725 45.00 -38.28 29.93
N ASN A 726 46.29 -38.19 30.28
CA ASN A 726 46.72 -38.10 31.66
C ASN A 726 46.77 -36.65 32.16
N ASN A 727 46.44 -35.68 31.31
CA ASN A 727 46.63 -34.27 31.61
C ASN A 727 45.45 -33.38 31.18
N ASP A 728 44.44 -33.32 32.04
CA ASP A 728 43.27 -32.46 31.85
C ASP A 728 43.62 -30.95 31.81
N ALA A 729 44.82 -30.54 32.24
CA ALA A 729 45.19 -29.12 32.31
C ALA A 729 45.19 -28.41 30.95
N TRP A 730 45.28 -29.17 29.85
CA TRP A 730 45.39 -28.67 28.48
C TRP A 730 44.15 -28.87 27.62
N CYS A 731 43.05 -29.37 28.21
CA CYS A 731 41.77 -29.58 27.54
C CYS A 731 40.68 -28.73 28.20
N SER A 732 40.21 -27.69 27.48
CA SER A 732 39.30 -26.69 28.06
C SER A 732 37.97 -27.31 28.52
N GLN A 733 37.42 -28.23 27.71
CA GLN A 733 36.19 -28.96 27.99
C GLN A 733 36.31 -29.83 29.26
N LYS A 734 37.40 -30.60 29.41
CA LYS A 734 37.63 -31.41 30.62
C LYS A 734 37.80 -30.55 31.87
N ARG A 735 38.45 -29.37 31.76
CA ARG A 735 38.56 -28.41 32.87
C ARG A 735 37.18 -27.90 33.26
N LEU A 736 36.34 -27.52 32.29
CA LEU A 736 34.97 -27.08 32.57
C LEU A 736 34.16 -28.18 33.26
N TYR A 737 34.26 -29.42 32.77
CA TYR A 737 33.62 -30.58 33.39
C TYR A 737 34.05 -30.81 34.82
N LYS A 738 35.36 -30.74 35.08
CA LYS A 738 35.88 -30.89 36.43
C LYS A 738 35.33 -29.82 37.36
N ILE A 739 35.21 -28.57 36.90
CA ILE A 739 34.62 -27.49 37.68
C ILE A 739 33.13 -27.76 37.93
N ALA A 740 32.35 -28.11 36.90
CA ALA A 740 30.92 -28.41 37.04
C ALA A 740 30.68 -29.59 38.01
N THR A 741 31.46 -30.67 37.87
CA THR A 741 31.38 -31.85 38.76
C THR A 741 31.71 -31.48 40.21
N LEU A 742 32.75 -30.66 40.44
CA LEU A 742 33.07 -30.19 41.78
C LEU A 742 31.95 -29.32 42.37
N VAL A 743 31.30 -28.47 41.58
CA VAL A 743 30.15 -27.68 42.04
C VAL A 743 28.96 -28.59 42.35
N HIS A 744 28.69 -29.59 41.51
CA HIS A 744 27.63 -30.58 41.71
C HIS A 744 27.83 -31.41 42.98
N ASP A 745 29.00 -32.03 43.13
CA ASP A 745 29.33 -32.91 44.25
C ASP A 745 29.26 -32.19 45.60
N ASN A 746 29.46 -30.87 45.61
CA ASN A 746 29.43 -30.03 46.80
C ASN A 746 28.17 -29.14 46.88
N GLU A 747 27.14 -29.37 46.05
CA GLU A 747 25.93 -28.53 45.98
C GLU A 747 25.29 -28.33 47.36
N LYS A 748 25.21 -29.40 48.16
CA LYS A 748 24.63 -29.38 49.52
C LYS A 748 25.44 -28.61 50.56
N GLU A 749 26.74 -28.47 50.34
CA GLU A 749 27.62 -27.70 51.24
C GLU A 749 27.70 -26.23 50.83
N ILE A 750 27.46 -25.95 49.54
CA ILE A 750 27.45 -24.61 48.94
C ILE A 750 26.13 -23.87 49.23
N LYS A 751 25.00 -24.58 49.18
CA LYS A 751 23.65 -24.06 49.49
C LYS A 751 23.41 -24.00 51.00
#